data_AF-A0A2K2TTL0-F1
#
_entry.id   AF-A0A2K2TTL0-F1
#
_cell.length_a   1.000
_cell.length_b   1.000
_cell.length_c   1.000
_cell.angle_alpha   90.00
_cell.angle_beta   90.00
_cell.angle_gamma   90.00
#
_symmetry.space_group_name_H-M   'P 1'
#
loop_
_entity.id
_entity.type
_entity.pdbx_description
1 polymer ?
#
loop_
_entity_poly.entity_id
_entity_poly.type
_entity_poly.pdbx_seq_one_letter_code
_entity_poly.pdbx_strand_id
1 'polypeptide(L)'
;MKIVGQEMTRVDAYGKVTGEAKYTADLEPRDILHGRVVHSAIANGLVKSFDLSEAEKVPGVVKIVTCFDVPDCQFPTAGHPWSVETKHQDICDRKLLNQRVRLYGDDIAAVIAENEVAAAQAARLIKVEYEEYQPIVTVEAAMAEDATALHPDIRKDNVIAHTHMTMKDEAFTYEKGLKEAKKLYGDDIIVMEEEYDTARISHCHIELPVSWAYMDTNGKITITSSTQIPHIVRRCTAQALGMPVGKIRVIKPYIGGGFGNKQDVLYEPLNAFLTLSVGGRPVRLEISREETIVGTRTRHAIEGKCKGVVTKDGRILARKLEAFANNGGYASHGHAICANCGNVFKDLYRDELDAEVDCWTVYTSSPTAGAMRGYGIPQAAWFAECLTDDMAEAVGMDPCEFRLKNCMEEGFVDPANGITFHSYGLKKCIEEGKKHIHWDEKWKAYKNQTGPVRKGIGMAIFCYKTGVHPISLETASARMVLNQDGSIQVFMGATEIGQGADTVFTQMAAETTGISPDKVYIVSTQDTDSTPFDTGAYASRQTYVSGMACKKCGGELREKILEYAAYMLNNEVSDISKTVYAETVKEAVQRFCEVTGLAQGEEVTADMLDIVDSKIVVKDKNEELFDVGVAADTAFYSLERSIHITAEATNQCKQNTFSSGCCFAEIEVDMPLGLVTVKDIINVHDSGVLINPQTARAQVHGGMSMGLGYGLSEEILVDEKTGRTLNDNLLDYKIPTAMDTPDLNVEFIQLEDPTGPYGNKSLGEPPAIPVAPAIRNALLNATGAHMNVLPMTAQRLIAKFKENGLI
;
A
#
# COMPACT_ATOMS: atom_id res chain seq x y z
N MET A 1 4.35 -10.56 29.67
CA MET A 1 3.59 -11.53 28.84
C MET A 1 4.20 -11.56 27.44
N LYS A 2 4.25 -12.73 26.76
CA LYS A 2 4.74 -12.83 25.38
C LYS A 2 3.61 -13.31 24.47
N ILE A 3 3.10 -12.43 23.61
CA ILE A 3 1.96 -12.70 22.71
C ILE A 3 2.26 -12.39 21.24
N VAL A 4 3.25 -11.53 20.95
CA VAL A 4 3.76 -11.36 19.59
C VAL A 4 4.29 -12.70 19.09
N GLY A 5 3.91 -13.06 17.86
CA GLY A 5 4.22 -14.36 17.24
C GLY A 5 3.19 -15.45 17.52
N GLN A 6 2.19 -15.20 18.36
CA GLN A 6 1.07 -16.12 18.57
C GLN A 6 -0.06 -15.86 17.57
N GLU A 7 -0.81 -16.92 17.27
CA GLU A 7 -2.04 -16.81 16.49
C GLU A 7 -3.15 -16.19 17.34
N MET A 8 -3.75 -15.12 16.82
CA MET A 8 -4.90 -14.46 17.43
C MET A 8 -5.97 -14.30 16.36
N THR A 9 -7.20 -14.71 16.68
CA THR A 9 -8.37 -14.43 15.83
C THR A 9 -8.51 -12.93 15.68
N ARG A 10 -8.83 -12.46 14.46
CA ARG A 10 -8.92 -11.02 14.24
C ARG A 10 -9.97 -10.38 15.14
N VAL A 11 -9.61 -9.25 15.76
CA VAL A 11 -10.50 -8.50 16.66
C VAL A 11 -11.75 -7.96 15.95
N ASP A 12 -11.69 -7.83 14.63
CA ASP A 12 -12.79 -7.37 13.78
C ASP A 12 -13.50 -8.50 13.01
N ALA A 13 -13.11 -9.78 13.21
CA ALA A 13 -13.68 -10.90 12.47
C ALA A 13 -15.18 -11.06 12.74
N TYR A 14 -15.58 -11.04 14.02
CA TYR A 14 -16.98 -11.22 14.41
C TYR A 14 -17.89 -10.19 13.75
N GLY A 15 -17.52 -8.91 13.82
CA GLY A 15 -18.31 -7.82 13.23
C GLY A 15 -18.45 -7.96 11.71
N LYS A 16 -17.39 -8.43 11.03
CA LYS A 16 -17.40 -8.64 9.57
C LYS A 16 -18.28 -9.80 9.14
N VAL A 17 -18.22 -10.95 9.84
CA VAL A 17 -18.99 -12.14 9.44
C VAL A 17 -20.47 -12.07 9.82
N THR A 18 -20.84 -11.20 10.76
CA THR A 18 -22.23 -10.99 11.20
C THR A 18 -22.92 -9.81 10.52
N GLY A 19 -22.18 -8.94 9.83
CA GLY A 19 -22.71 -7.70 9.24
C GLY A 19 -22.85 -6.54 10.26
N GLU A 20 -22.26 -6.67 11.45
CA GLU A 20 -22.23 -5.60 12.45
C GLU A 20 -21.18 -4.52 12.12
N ALA A 21 -20.10 -4.87 11.41
CA ALA A 21 -19.11 -3.92 10.94
C ALA A 21 -19.76 -2.89 9.99
N LYS A 22 -19.63 -1.60 10.32
CA LYS A 22 -20.24 -0.49 9.57
C LYS A 22 -19.23 0.16 8.65
N TYR A 23 -19.52 0.12 7.35
CA TYR A 23 -18.78 0.79 6.29
C TYR A 23 -19.34 2.20 6.09
N THR A 24 -18.74 2.99 5.19
CA THR A 24 -19.11 4.39 4.98
C THR A 24 -20.59 4.58 4.66
N ALA A 25 -21.14 3.78 3.75
CA ALA A 25 -22.55 3.85 3.34
C ALA A 25 -23.53 3.42 4.44
N ASP A 26 -23.10 2.59 5.40
CA ASP A 26 -23.95 2.12 6.50
C ASP A 26 -24.19 3.20 7.58
N LEU A 27 -23.41 4.28 7.55
CA LEU A 27 -23.44 5.37 8.53
C LEU A 27 -24.17 6.63 8.02
N GLU A 28 -24.83 6.54 6.87
CA GLU A 28 -25.54 7.66 6.26
C GLU A 28 -26.76 8.12 7.10
N PRO A 29 -26.98 9.43 7.24
CA PRO A 29 -28.21 9.96 7.83
C PRO A 29 -29.42 9.73 6.90
N ARG A 30 -30.63 9.69 7.47
CA ARG A 30 -31.87 9.36 6.73
C ARG A 30 -32.27 10.39 5.68
N ASP A 31 -31.92 11.65 5.88
CA ASP A 31 -32.30 12.80 5.04
C ASP A 31 -31.18 13.21 4.06
N ILE A 32 -30.29 12.29 3.75
CA ILE A 32 -29.15 12.52 2.86
C ILE A 32 -29.58 12.78 1.41
N LEU A 33 -28.92 13.74 0.76
CA LEU A 33 -29.05 13.99 -0.68
C LEU A 33 -28.04 13.14 -1.46
N HIS A 34 -28.36 12.83 -2.71
CA HIS A 34 -27.52 12.02 -3.60
C HIS A 34 -26.81 12.90 -4.63
N GLY A 35 -25.49 12.87 -4.59
CA GLY A 35 -24.60 13.43 -5.60
C GLY A 35 -24.38 12.43 -6.75
N ARG A 36 -24.42 12.90 -7.99
CA ARG A 36 -24.05 12.15 -9.19
C ARG A 36 -23.12 12.98 -10.06
N VAL A 37 -21.92 12.48 -10.32
CA VAL A 37 -20.97 13.14 -11.21
C VAL A 37 -21.41 12.97 -12.66
N VAL A 38 -21.21 14.01 -13.46
CA VAL A 38 -21.33 13.98 -14.92
C VAL A 38 -19.93 14.08 -15.50
N HIS A 39 -19.63 13.11 -16.34
CA HIS A 39 -18.30 12.88 -16.88
C HIS A 39 -18.19 13.36 -18.33
N SER A 40 -16.98 13.75 -18.72
CA SER A 40 -16.66 14.10 -20.10
C SER A 40 -16.82 12.90 -21.04
N ALA A 41 -17.40 13.16 -22.21
CA ALA A 41 -17.52 12.20 -23.31
C ALA A 41 -16.36 12.25 -24.32
N ILE A 42 -15.36 13.10 -24.08
CA ILE A 42 -14.14 13.21 -24.89
C ILE A 42 -12.91 13.03 -24.00
N ALA A 43 -11.77 12.66 -24.59
CA ALA A 43 -10.52 12.49 -23.83
C ALA A 43 -9.60 13.71 -23.82
N ASN A 44 -9.84 14.70 -24.68
CA ASN A 44 -9.02 15.90 -24.75
C ASN A 44 -9.85 17.06 -25.31
N GLY A 45 -9.99 18.15 -24.57
CA GLY A 45 -10.68 19.35 -25.06
C GLY A 45 -11.01 20.38 -23.99
N LEU A 46 -11.91 21.29 -24.32
CA LEU A 46 -12.49 22.27 -23.40
C LEU A 46 -14.01 22.14 -23.36
N VAL A 47 -14.57 22.20 -22.16
CA VAL A 47 -16.01 22.44 -21.96
C VAL A 47 -16.30 23.91 -22.26
N LYS A 48 -17.22 24.18 -23.20
CA LYS A 48 -17.60 25.53 -23.62
C LYS A 48 -18.86 26.01 -22.93
N SER A 49 -19.87 25.14 -22.86
CA SER A 49 -21.18 25.48 -22.29
C SER A 49 -21.94 24.22 -21.86
N PHE A 50 -22.99 24.41 -21.06
CA PHE A 50 -23.95 23.38 -20.67
C PHE A 50 -25.38 23.82 -20.99
N ASP A 51 -26.21 22.90 -21.44
CA ASP A 51 -27.68 23.03 -21.41
C ASP A 51 -28.22 22.12 -20.29
N LEU A 52 -28.70 22.77 -19.23
CA LEU A 52 -29.22 22.14 -18.01
C LEU A 52 -30.76 22.10 -17.99
N SER A 53 -31.42 22.71 -18.98
CA SER A 53 -32.84 23.09 -18.90
C SER A 53 -33.80 21.91 -18.69
N GLU A 54 -33.49 20.74 -19.24
CA GLU A 54 -34.29 19.52 -19.03
C GLU A 54 -33.91 18.79 -17.74
N ALA A 55 -32.63 18.85 -17.34
CA ALA A 55 -32.15 18.23 -16.11
C ALA A 55 -32.73 18.90 -14.87
N GLU A 56 -32.85 20.24 -14.86
CA GLU A 56 -33.43 21.02 -13.76
C GLU A 56 -34.93 20.76 -13.55
N LYS A 57 -35.64 20.27 -14.58
CA LYS A 57 -37.07 19.96 -14.50
C LYS A 57 -37.36 18.60 -13.87
N VAL A 58 -36.34 17.76 -13.68
CA VAL A 58 -36.51 16.43 -13.08
C VAL A 58 -36.96 16.58 -11.61
N PRO A 59 -38.13 16.03 -11.22
CA PRO A 59 -38.58 16.11 -9.84
C PRO A 59 -37.57 15.50 -8.88
N GLY A 60 -37.27 16.22 -7.79
CA GLY A 60 -36.29 15.82 -6.79
C GLY A 60 -34.87 16.34 -7.04
N VAL A 61 -34.58 16.98 -8.18
CA VAL A 61 -33.31 17.70 -8.35
C VAL A 61 -33.29 18.92 -7.42
N VAL A 62 -32.24 19.01 -6.60
CA VAL A 62 -32.03 20.10 -5.65
C VAL A 62 -31.14 21.18 -6.26
N LYS A 63 -30.03 20.76 -6.89
CA LYS A 63 -29.07 21.66 -7.50
C LYS A 63 -28.21 20.93 -8.53
N ILE A 64 -27.79 21.64 -9.56
CA ILE A 64 -26.76 21.19 -10.50
C ILE A 64 -25.62 22.20 -10.41
N VAL A 65 -24.38 21.70 -10.37
CA VAL A 65 -23.16 22.51 -10.39
C VAL A 65 -22.25 22.03 -11.52
N THR A 66 -21.51 22.94 -12.13
CA THR A 66 -20.63 22.71 -13.26
C THR A 66 -19.19 23.12 -12.94
N CYS A 67 -18.27 22.83 -13.85
CA CYS A 67 -16.88 23.32 -13.76
C CYS A 67 -16.75 24.85 -13.72
N PHE A 68 -17.82 25.61 -13.99
CA PHE A 68 -17.86 27.06 -13.87
C PHE A 68 -18.29 27.56 -12.48
N ASP A 69 -18.80 26.67 -11.61
CA ASP A 69 -19.36 27.02 -10.30
C ASP A 69 -18.40 26.72 -9.13
N VAL A 70 -17.36 25.90 -9.38
CA VAL A 70 -16.38 25.49 -8.36
C VAL A 70 -15.28 26.54 -8.16
N PRO A 71 -14.62 26.59 -6.99
CA PRO A 71 -13.41 27.38 -6.80
C PRO A 71 -12.37 27.11 -7.89
N ASP A 72 -11.82 28.18 -8.46
CA ASP A 72 -10.75 28.10 -9.45
C ASP A 72 -9.40 27.86 -8.76
N CYS A 73 -9.24 26.67 -8.19
CA CYS A 73 -8.07 26.26 -7.44
C CYS A 73 -7.67 24.84 -7.84
N GLN A 74 -6.39 24.67 -8.20
CA GLN A 74 -5.81 23.35 -8.35
C GLN A 74 -5.29 22.84 -7.01
N PHE A 75 -5.47 21.55 -6.76
CA PHE A 75 -5.01 20.90 -5.54
C PHE A 75 -4.35 19.55 -5.85
N PRO A 76 -3.50 19.02 -4.94
CA PRO A 76 -2.87 17.74 -5.13
C PRO A 76 -3.79 16.61 -4.69
N THR A 77 -3.77 15.50 -5.41
CA THR A 77 -4.55 14.31 -5.05
C THR A 77 -3.70 13.20 -4.45
N ALA A 78 -2.37 13.20 -4.71
CA ALA A 78 -1.48 12.20 -4.15
C ALA A 78 -1.51 12.18 -2.61
N GLY A 79 -1.43 10.97 -2.05
CA GLY A 79 -1.45 10.72 -0.61
C GLY A 79 -0.09 10.89 0.06
N HIS A 80 0.81 11.75 -0.42
CA HIS A 80 2.09 11.96 0.26
C HIS A 80 1.93 12.88 1.49
N PRO A 81 2.74 12.65 2.55
CA PRO A 81 2.88 13.62 3.63
C PRO A 81 3.27 15.01 3.12
N TRP A 82 2.86 16.06 3.82
CA TRP A 82 3.16 17.42 3.38
C TRP A 82 4.65 17.72 3.47
N SER A 83 5.22 18.26 2.40
CA SER A 83 6.59 18.77 2.38
C SER A 83 6.59 20.29 2.52
N VAL A 84 7.49 20.80 3.38
CA VAL A 84 7.79 22.25 3.44
C VAL A 84 8.79 22.69 2.36
N GLU A 85 9.40 21.74 1.65
CA GLU A 85 10.21 22.02 0.47
C GLU A 85 9.33 21.99 -0.78
N THR A 86 9.14 23.15 -1.42
CA THR A 86 8.25 23.31 -2.60
C THR A 86 8.54 22.31 -3.72
N LYS A 87 9.82 22.01 -3.98
CA LYS A 87 10.25 21.03 -5.01
C LYS A 87 9.82 19.59 -4.72
N HIS A 88 9.48 19.26 -3.47
CA HIS A 88 9.04 17.93 -3.04
C HIS A 88 7.53 17.91 -2.69
N GLN A 89 6.80 18.99 -3.02
CA GLN A 89 5.35 19.00 -2.86
C GLN A 89 4.68 18.27 -4.03
N ASP A 90 3.53 17.67 -3.74
CA ASP A 90 2.70 17.04 -4.76
C ASP A 90 2.23 18.06 -5.79
N ILE A 91 2.22 17.64 -7.06
CA ILE A 91 1.77 18.47 -8.17
C ILE A 91 0.27 18.75 -8.02
N CYS A 92 -0.09 20.03 -8.00
CA CYS A 92 -1.47 20.48 -7.95
C CYS A 92 -1.99 20.64 -9.37
N ASP A 93 -2.58 19.59 -9.94
CA ASP A 93 -3.08 19.60 -11.32
C ASP A 93 -4.56 19.20 -11.47
N ARG A 94 -5.23 18.89 -10.35
CA ARG A 94 -6.66 18.55 -10.32
C ARG A 94 -7.50 19.73 -9.85
N LYS A 95 -8.68 19.91 -10.44
CA LYS A 95 -9.77 20.76 -9.93
C LYS A 95 -10.96 19.90 -9.50
N LEU A 96 -11.86 20.48 -8.71
CA LEU A 96 -13.06 19.77 -8.24
C LEU A 96 -13.95 19.31 -9.39
N LEU A 97 -14.09 20.15 -10.41
CA LEU A 97 -14.74 19.88 -11.69
C LEU A 97 -13.90 20.59 -12.78
N ASN A 98 -13.69 19.94 -13.91
CA ASN A 98 -12.70 20.34 -14.91
C ASN A 98 -13.35 20.97 -16.13
N GLN A 99 -12.99 22.20 -16.45
CA GLN A 99 -13.31 22.78 -17.76
C GLN A 99 -12.38 22.21 -18.85
N ARG A 100 -11.09 22.07 -18.52
CA ARG A 100 -10.09 21.43 -19.37
C ARG A 100 -10.17 19.92 -19.19
N VAL A 101 -10.65 19.23 -20.21
CA VAL A 101 -10.76 17.77 -20.25
C VAL A 101 -9.45 17.15 -20.70
N ARG A 102 -8.93 16.20 -19.93
CA ARG A 102 -7.63 15.56 -20.15
C ARG A 102 -7.70 14.05 -20.26
N LEU A 103 -8.84 13.44 -19.95
CA LEU A 103 -9.11 12.02 -20.14
C LEU A 103 -10.60 11.78 -20.37
N TYR A 104 -10.95 10.66 -21.02
CA TYR A 104 -12.34 10.24 -21.17
C TYR A 104 -12.88 9.86 -19.80
N GLY A 105 -13.97 10.47 -19.36
CA GLY A 105 -14.45 10.28 -17.99
C GLY A 105 -14.04 11.36 -17.00
N ASP A 106 -13.49 12.50 -17.44
CA ASP A 106 -13.15 13.59 -16.53
C ASP A 106 -14.40 14.23 -15.89
N ASP A 107 -14.34 14.55 -14.59
CA ASP A 107 -15.46 15.16 -13.87
C ASP A 107 -15.71 16.59 -14.36
N ILE A 108 -16.89 16.89 -14.92
CA ILE A 108 -17.20 18.21 -15.51
C ILE A 108 -18.41 18.91 -14.88
N ALA A 109 -19.33 18.15 -14.29
CA ALA A 109 -20.49 18.66 -13.56
C ALA A 109 -20.92 17.65 -12.48
N ALA A 110 -21.82 18.07 -11.58
CA ALA A 110 -22.44 17.19 -10.61
C ALA A 110 -23.90 17.59 -10.35
N VAL A 111 -24.76 16.60 -10.23
CA VAL A 111 -26.17 16.74 -9.84
C VAL A 111 -26.32 16.39 -8.37
N ILE A 112 -27.08 17.19 -7.63
CA ILE A 112 -27.50 16.90 -6.25
C ILE A 112 -29.03 16.76 -6.26
N ALA A 113 -29.53 15.61 -5.82
CA ALA A 113 -30.96 15.31 -5.81
C ALA A 113 -31.41 14.63 -4.50
N GLU A 114 -32.72 14.55 -4.28
CA GLU A 114 -33.33 13.90 -3.11
C GLU A 114 -33.17 12.37 -3.11
N ASN A 115 -32.85 11.78 -4.26
CA ASN A 115 -32.61 10.34 -4.40
C ASN A 115 -31.75 10.04 -5.63
N GLU A 116 -31.20 8.82 -5.66
CA GLU A 116 -30.32 8.35 -6.75
C GLU A 116 -31.00 8.34 -8.12
N VAL A 117 -32.29 7.98 -8.19
CA VAL A 117 -33.03 7.91 -9.46
C VAL A 117 -33.13 9.27 -10.11
N ALA A 118 -33.50 10.31 -9.35
CA ALA A 118 -33.56 11.68 -9.82
C ALA A 118 -32.18 12.19 -10.24
N ALA A 119 -31.14 11.92 -9.44
CA ALA A 119 -29.76 12.31 -9.76
C ALA A 119 -29.30 11.69 -11.09
N ALA A 120 -29.54 10.39 -11.29
CA ALA A 120 -29.17 9.68 -12.51
C ALA A 120 -30.00 10.10 -13.73
N GLN A 121 -31.30 10.38 -13.56
CA GLN A 121 -32.14 10.89 -14.65
C GLN A 121 -31.68 12.26 -15.12
N ALA A 122 -31.46 13.19 -14.19
CA ALA A 122 -30.99 14.53 -14.51
C ALA A 122 -29.59 14.52 -15.14
N ALA A 123 -28.66 13.72 -14.62
CA ALA A 123 -27.31 13.58 -15.19
C ALA A 123 -27.34 13.20 -16.69
N ARG A 124 -28.26 12.32 -17.11
CA ARG A 124 -28.42 11.92 -18.53
C ARG A 124 -29.02 13.01 -19.43
N LEU A 125 -29.70 14.01 -18.85
CA LEU A 125 -30.35 15.09 -19.59
C LEU A 125 -29.46 16.31 -19.78
N ILE A 126 -28.34 16.40 -19.04
CA ILE A 126 -27.34 17.44 -19.21
C ILE A 126 -26.68 17.28 -20.58
N LYS A 127 -26.70 18.36 -21.37
CA LYS A 127 -25.95 18.42 -22.64
C LYS A 127 -24.76 19.33 -22.47
N VAL A 128 -23.65 18.95 -23.10
CA VAL A 128 -22.37 19.64 -22.99
C VAL A 128 -21.88 19.97 -24.39
N GLU A 129 -21.46 21.21 -24.58
CA GLU A 129 -20.75 21.64 -25.78
C GLU A 129 -19.25 21.61 -25.53
N TYR A 130 -18.51 20.92 -26.40
CA TYR A 130 -17.06 20.79 -26.32
C TYR A 130 -16.37 21.48 -27.50
N GLU A 131 -15.16 21.96 -27.23
CA GLU A 131 -14.12 22.17 -28.22
C GLU A 131 -13.15 20.99 -28.11
N GLU A 132 -13.17 20.08 -29.09
CA GLU A 132 -12.41 18.83 -29.06
C GLU A 132 -10.99 19.00 -29.57
N TYR A 133 -10.04 18.39 -28.87
CA TYR A 133 -8.64 18.27 -29.27
C TYR A 133 -8.30 16.79 -29.52
N GLN A 134 -7.26 16.53 -30.30
CA GLN A 134 -6.82 15.17 -30.57
C GLN A 134 -6.34 14.49 -29.26
N PRO A 135 -6.88 13.33 -28.86
CA PRO A 135 -6.36 12.58 -27.71
C PRO A 135 -4.90 12.14 -27.91
N ILE A 136 -4.10 12.20 -26.84
CA ILE A 136 -2.69 11.79 -26.83
C ILE A 136 -2.53 10.59 -25.91
N VAL A 137 -2.81 9.38 -26.38
CA VAL A 137 -2.97 8.19 -25.49
C VAL A 137 -1.68 7.43 -25.18
N THR A 138 -0.65 7.55 -26.02
CA THR A 138 0.63 6.82 -25.89
C THR A 138 1.74 7.73 -25.36
N VAL A 139 2.75 7.12 -24.74
CA VAL A 139 3.92 7.86 -24.23
C VAL A 139 4.73 8.46 -25.38
N GLU A 140 4.93 7.72 -26.46
CA GLU A 140 5.61 8.20 -27.67
C GLU A 140 4.94 9.46 -28.23
N ALA A 141 3.62 9.43 -28.42
CA ALA A 141 2.88 10.59 -28.93
C ALA A 141 2.92 11.78 -27.97
N ALA A 142 2.96 11.54 -26.66
CA ALA A 142 3.05 12.60 -25.66
C ALA A 142 4.45 13.25 -25.57
N MET A 143 5.50 12.51 -25.93
CA MET A 143 6.89 12.97 -25.91
C MET A 143 7.37 13.51 -27.27
N ALA A 144 6.56 13.44 -28.32
CA ALA A 144 6.90 14.00 -29.64
C ALA A 144 7.19 15.52 -29.55
N GLU A 145 8.08 16.02 -30.40
CA GLU A 145 8.55 17.41 -30.38
C GLU A 145 7.40 18.42 -30.60
N ASP A 146 6.37 18.03 -31.34
CA ASP A 146 5.18 18.83 -31.65
C ASP A 146 3.96 18.49 -30.76
N ALA A 147 4.12 17.64 -29.74
CA ALA A 147 3.05 17.26 -28.84
C ALA A 147 2.56 18.46 -28.01
N THR A 148 1.24 18.68 -27.99
CA THR A 148 0.64 19.70 -27.12
C THR A 148 0.69 19.26 -25.66
N ALA A 149 1.07 20.17 -24.75
CA ALA A 149 1.00 19.90 -23.32
C ALA A 149 -0.45 19.69 -22.85
N LEU A 150 -0.68 18.62 -22.09
CA LEU A 150 -1.97 18.34 -21.43
C LEU A 150 -2.29 19.32 -20.29
N HIS A 151 -1.25 19.85 -19.64
CA HIS A 151 -1.34 20.84 -18.56
C HIS A 151 -0.50 22.08 -18.87
N PRO A 152 -0.89 22.88 -19.89
CA PRO A 152 -0.12 24.06 -20.31
C PRO A 152 -0.07 25.17 -19.24
N ASP A 153 -0.95 25.10 -18.25
CA ASP A 153 -1.04 25.98 -17.09
C ASP A 153 0.05 25.73 -16.05
N ILE A 154 0.59 24.51 -15.97
CA ILE A 154 1.61 24.14 -14.97
C ILE A 154 2.95 23.71 -15.60
N ARG A 155 2.97 23.28 -16.87
CA ARG A 155 4.20 22.88 -17.57
C ARG A 155 4.13 22.98 -19.08
N LYS A 156 5.32 22.99 -19.70
CA LYS A 156 5.52 23.18 -21.16
C LYS A 156 5.40 21.91 -22.00
N ASP A 157 5.59 20.75 -21.40
CA ASP A 157 5.63 19.44 -22.06
C ASP A 157 4.81 18.42 -21.26
N ASN A 158 4.75 17.18 -21.73
CA ASN A 158 4.00 16.11 -21.06
C ASN A 158 4.84 15.28 -20.09
N VAL A 159 6.12 15.64 -19.83
CA VAL A 159 6.98 14.89 -18.92
C VAL A 159 6.74 15.35 -17.49
N ILE A 160 6.24 14.44 -16.65
CA ILE A 160 5.97 14.70 -15.24
C ILE A 160 7.25 14.76 -14.43
N ALA A 161 8.09 13.76 -14.63
CA ALA A 161 9.38 13.62 -13.99
C ALA A 161 10.30 12.78 -14.89
N HIS A 162 11.58 13.13 -14.90
CA HIS A 162 12.67 12.29 -15.38
C HIS A 162 13.64 12.10 -14.22
N THR A 163 14.03 10.85 -13.94
CA THR A 163 15.00 10.53 -12.90
C THR A 163 16.09 9.65 -13.49
N HIS A 164 17.33 10.11 -13.36
CA HIS A 164 18.54 9.36 -13.72
C HIS A 164 19.22 8.86 -12.44
N MET A 165 19.67 7.60 -12.43
CA MET A 165 20.29 6.96 -11.27
C MET A 165 21.38 5.97 -11.71
N THR A 166 22.42 5.84 -10.89
CA THR A 166 23.41 4.76 -10.98
C THR A 166 23.55 4.04 -9.63
N MET A 167 24.19 2.87 -9.60
CA MET A 167 24.42 2.14 -8.34
C MET A 167 25.72 2.56 -7.66
N LYS A 168 26.81 2.89 -8.37
CA LYS A 168 28.10 3.21 -7.72
C LYS A 168 28.69 4.56 -8.11
N ASP A 169 28.91 4.79 -9.40
CA ASP A 169 29.56 5.98 -9.94
C ASP A 169 28.50 6.84 -10.66
N GLU A 170 28.28 8.06 -10.17
CA GLU A 170 27.34 9.02 -10.77
C GLU A 170 27.71 9.41 -12.21
N ALA A 171 28.97 9.19 -12.62
CA ALA A 171 29.45 9.44 -13.99
C ALA A 171 29.42 8.19 -14.90
N PHE A 172 28.93 7.06 -14.37
CA PHE A 172 28.76 5.83 -15.13
C PHE A 172 27.75 6.03 -16.26
N THR A 173 28.01 5.35 -17.38
CA THR A 173 27.07 5.17 -18.49
C THR A 173 27.24 3.74 -18.96
N TYR A 174 26.16 3.07 -19.35
CA TYR A 174 26.22 1.68 -19.81
C TYR A 174 27.22 1.48 -20.96
N GLU A 175 27.34 2.45 -21.88
CA GLU A 175 28.27 2.39 -23.01
C GLU A 175 29.74 2.39 -22.58
N LYS A 176 30.08 3.09 -21.49
CA LYS A 176 31.42 3.01 -20.88
C LYS A 176 31.61 1.66 -20.19
N GLY A 177 30.61 1.19 -19.45
CA GLY A 177 30.61 -0.14 -18.82
C GLY A 177 30.83 -1.26 -19.82
N LEU A 178 30.12 -1.24 -20.96
CA LEU A 178 30.27 -2.21 -22.04
C LEU A 178 31.66 -2.18 -22.67
N LYS A 179 32.25 -0.99 -22.87
CA LYS A 179 33.63 -0.86 -23.37
C LYS A 179 34.64 -1.46 -22.39
N GLU A 180 34.47 -1.20 -21.09
CA GLU A 180 35.36 -1.77 -20.07
C GLU A 180 35.17 -3.28 -19.92
N ALA A 181 33.93 -3.78 -19.99
CA ALA A 181 33.64 -5.22 -20.00
C ALA A 181 34.35 -5.92 -21.18
N LYS A 182 34.25 -5.36 -22.39
CA LYS A 182 34.98 -5.89 -23.58
C LYS A 182 36.50 -5.86 -23.39
N LYS A 183 37.04 -4.85 -22.71
CA LYS A 183 38.46 -4.74 -22.42
C LYS A 183 38.93 -5.77 -21.39
N LEU A 184 38.12 -6.05 -20.36
CA LEU A 184 38.45 -6.98 -19.27
C LEU A 184 38.25 -8.45 -19.67
N TYR A 185 37.22 -8.73 -20.47
CA TYR A 185 36.75 -10.10 -20.71
C TYR A 185 36.74 -10.51 -22.19
N GLY A 186 37.01 -9.59 -23.14
CA GLY A 186 37.04 -9.91 -24.57
C GLY A 186 35.71 -10.50 -25.06
N ASP A 187 35.77 -11.66 -25.72
CA ASP A 187 34.62 -12.40 -26.27
C ASP A 187 33.96 -13.36 -25.24
N ASP A 188 34.35 -13.28 -23.96
CA ASP A 188 33.78 -14.08 -22.86
C ASP A 188 32.60 -13.40 -22.15
N ILE A 189 31.96 -12.45 -22.82
CA ILE A 189 30.72 -11.80 -22.40
C ILE A 189 29.60 -12.02 -23.41
N ILE A 190 28.38 -11.98 -22.93
CA ILE A 190 27.14 -11.92 -23.71
C ILE A 190 26.50 -10.57 -23.41
N VAL A 191 26.01 -9.91 -24.47
CA VAL A 191 25.29 -8.64 -24.40
C VAL A 191 23.86 -8.90 -24.79
N MET A 192 22.92 -8.42 -23.99
CA MET A 192 21.48 -8.54 -24.23
C MET A 192 20.84 -7.17 -24.28
N GLU A 193 19.88 -7.02 -25.18
CA GLU A 193 19.03 -5.84 -25.32
C GLU A 193 17.60 -6.32 -25.57
N GLU A 194 16.71 -6.06 -24.62
CA GLU A 194 15.34 -6.57 -24.61
C GLU A 194 14.37 -5.44 -24.21
N GLU A 195 13.15 -5.50 -24.72
CA GLU A 195 12.06 -4.59 -24.31
C GLU A 195 11.00 -5.42 -23.59
N TYR A 196 10.66 -4.99 -22.37
CA TYR A 196 9.67 -5.65 -21.52
C TYR A 196 8.54 -4.68 -21.16
N ASP A 197 7.29 -5.13 -21.30
CA ASP A 197 6.12 -4.29 -21.15
C ASP A 197 5.17 -4.76 -20.06
N THR A 198 4.60 -3.77 -19.36
CA THR A 198 3.61 -3.99 -18.32
C THR A 198 2.27 -3.33 -18.61
N ALA A 199 1.18 -4.05 -18.34
CA ALA A 199 -0.18 -3.54 -18.57
C ALA A 199 -0.68 -2.61 -17.47
N ARG A 200 -1.59 -1.73 -17.88
CA ARG A 200 -2.43 -0.94 -16.97
C ARG A 200 -3.48 -1.86 -16.35
N ILE A 201 -3.61 -1.86 -15.02
CA ILE A 201 -4.61 -2.66 -14.30
C ILE A 201 -5.34 -1.84 -13.23
N SER A 202 -6.54 -2.27 -12.85
CA SER A 202 -7.35 -1.69 -11.77
C SER A 202 -7.13 -2.42 -10.45
N HIS A 203 -7.28 -1.71 -9.33
CA HIS A 203 -7.23 -2.31 -8.00
C HIS A 203 -8.41 -3.22 -7.70
N CYS A 204 -9.55 -2.92 -8.33
CA CYS A 204 -10.82 -3.64 -8.17
C CYS A 204 -11.18 -4.00 -6.71
N HIS A 205 -10.90 -3.10 -5.76
CA HIS A 205 -11.39 -3.24 -4.38
C HIS A 205 -12.91 -3.36 -4.38
N ILE A 206 -13.46 -4.25 -3.54
CA ILE A 206 -14.88 -4.64 -3.60
C ILE A 206 -15.80 -3.46 -3.27
N GLU A 207 -15.52 -2.74 -2.18
CA GLU A 207 -16.25 -1.52 -1.82
C GLU A 207 -15.87 -0.38 -2.77
N LEU A 208 -16.85 0.21 -3.43
CA LEU A 208 -16.68 1.36 -4.31
C LEU A 208 -16.17 2.59 -3.53
N PRO A 209 -15.52 3.57 -4.18
CA PRO A 209 -15.23 4.85 -3.56
C PRO A 209 -16.53 5.54 -3.17
N VAL A 210 -16.71 5.77 -1.88
CA VAL A 210 -17.89 6.43 -1.33
C VAL A 210 -17.51 7.38 -0.22
N SER A 211 -18.15 8.53 -0.20
CA SER A 211 -18.15 9.46 0.92
C SER A 211 -19.54 10.05 1.14
N TRP A 212 -19.76 10.57 2.33
CA TRP A 212 -20.81 11.56 2.56
C TRP A 212 -20.29 12.67 3.45
N ALA A 213 -20.82 13.87 3.27
CA ALA A 213 -20.40 15.03 4.04
C ALA A 213 -21.59 15.88 4.47
N TYR A 214 -21.42 16.61 5.58
CA TYR A 214 -22.36 17.60 6.10
C TYR A 214 -21.61 18.73 6.78
N MET A 215 -22.25 19.89 6.93
CA MET A 215 -21.71 21.00 7.71
C MET A 215 -22.44 21.10 9.05
N ASP A 216 -21.67 21.13 10.14
CA ASP A 216 -22.22 21.31 11.49
C ASP A 216 -22.61 22.77 11.77
N THR A 217 -23.24 23.00 12.93
CA THR A 217 -23.69 24.33 13.36
C THR A 217 -22.54 25.32 13.60
N ASN A 218 -21.30 24.85 13.70
CA ASN A 218 -20.10 25.68 13.85
C ASN A 218 -19.41 25.96 12.50
N GLY A 219 -20.01 25.53 11.39
CA GLY A 219 -19.48 25.68 10.04
C GLY A 219 -18.28 24.77 9.76
N LYS A 220 -18.11 23.67 10.50
CA LYS A 220 -17.11 22.62 10.20
C LYS A 220 -17.76 21.57 9.30
N ILE A 221 -17.05 21.20 8.24
CA ILE A 221 -17.48 20.14 7.32
C ILE A 221 -16.94 18.82 7.84
N THR A 222 -17.83 17.87 8.11
CA THR A 222 -17.47 16.50 8.45
C THR A 222 -17.69 15.62 7.23
N ILE A 223 -16.69 14.83 6.88
CA ILE A 223 -16.68 13.91 5.74
C ILE A 223 -16.46 12.50 6.28
N THR A 224 -17.41 11.61 6.09
CA THR A 224 -17.21 10.18 6.33
C THR A 224 -16.82 9.53 5.01
N SER A 225 -15.64 8.90 4.92
CA SER A 225 -15.10 8.38 3.66
C SER A 225 -14.44 7.01 3.80
N SER A 226 -14.58 6.19 2.76
CA SER A 226 -13.75 5.01 2.53
C SER A 226 -12.34 5.45 2.07
N THR A 227 -11.46 5.83 3.00
CA THR A 227 -10.11 6.33 2.69
C THR A 227 -9.00 5.58 3.45
N GLN A 228 -7.79 5.50 2.88
CA GLN A 228 -6.59 4.98 3.57
C GLN A 228 -5.88 6.07 4.39
N ILE A 229 -6.16 7.35 4.11
CA ILE A 229 -5.32 8.50 4.48
C ILE A 229 -6.15 9.68 5.05
N PRO A 230 -6.95 9.50 6.11
CA PRO A 230 -7.94 10.49 6.56
C PRO A 230 -7.35 11.86 6.89
N HIS A 231 -6.17 11.92 7.51
CA HIS A 231 -5.49 13.18 7.82
C HIS A 231 -5.01 13.94 6.58
N ILE A 232 -4.69 13.23 5.50
CA ILE A 232 -4.27 13.82 4.22
C ILE A 232 -5.50 14.28 3.42
N VAL A 233 -6.58 13.50 3.41
CA VAL A 233 -7.88 13.94 2.86
C VAL A 233 -8.32 15.26 3.49
N ARG A 234 -8.17 15.40 4.82
CA ARG A 234 -8.45 16.66 5.54
C ARG A 234 -7.65 17.84 4.98
N ARG A 235 -6.35 17.65 4.76
CA ARG A 235 -5.44 18.68 4.19
C ARG A 235 -5.84 19.04 2.76
N CYS A 236 -5.96 18.05 1.87
CA CYS A 236 -6.24 18.30 0.46
C CYS A 236 -7.64 18.89 0.25
N THR A 237 -8.63 18.49 1.04
CA THR A 237 -9.96 19.11 1.02
C THR A 237 -9.91 20.57 1.45
N ALA A 238 -9.15 20.88 2.51
CA ALA A 238 -8.95 22.25 2.96
C ALA A 238 -8.29 23.12 1.87
N GLN A 239 -7.29 22.58 1.16
CA GLN A 239 -6.63 23.23 0.03
C GLN A 239 -7.61 23.47 -1.14
N ALA A 240 -8.36 22.44 -1.55
CA ALA A 240 -9.31 22.51 -2.66
C ALA A 240 -10.43 23.54 -2.43
N LEU A 241 -10.87 23.71 -1.17
CA LEU A 241 -11.95 24.63 -0.80
C LEU A 241 -11.46 26.01 -0.34
N GLY A 242 -10.14 26.20 -0.18
CA GLY A 242 -9.59 27.41 0.43
C GLY A 242 -10.03 27.62 1.89
N MET A 243 -10.28 26.54 2.63
CA MET A 243 -10.76 26.57 4.02
C MET A 243 -9.62 26.26 5.01
N PRO A 244 -9.68 26.78 6.25
CA PRO A 244 -8.75 26.35 7.30
C PRO A 244 -8.85 24.84 7.57
N VAL A 245 -7.72 24.15 7.72
CA VAL A 245 -7.69 22.69 7.96
C VAL A 245 -8.53 22.25 9.18
N GLY A 246 -8.58 23.09 10.22
CA GLY A 246 -9.41 22.84 11.42
C GLY A 246 -10.92 22.98 11.20
N LYS A 247 -11.37 23.42 10.03
CA LYS A 247 -12.79 23.42 9.61
C LYS A 247 -13.18 22.18 8.81
N ILE A 248 -12.25 21.26 8.57
CA ILE A 248 -12.50 19.98 7.92
C ILE A 248 -12.24 18.86 8.93
N ARG A 249 -13.19 17.93 9.04
CA ARG A 249 -13.06 16.69 9.82
C ARG A 249 -13.30 15.51 8.91
N VAL A 250 -12.43 14.51 8.95
CA VAL A 250 -12.59 13.26 8.21
C VAL A 250 -12.78 12.11 9.20
N ILE A 251 -13.80 11.30 8.95
CA ILE A 251 -14.11 10.08 9.69
C ILE A 251 -13.97 8.91 8.73
N LYS A 252 -13.18 7.92 9.11
CA LYS A 252 -12.95 6.69 8.37
C LYS A 252 -13.49 5.52 9.20
N PRO A 253 -14.59 4.88 8.80
CA PRO A 253 -15.15 3.70 9.49
C PRO A 253 -14.50 2.41 8.98
N TYR A 254 -15.19 1.26 8.96
CA TYR A 254 -14.68 0.10 8.21
C TYR A 254 -14.60 0.42 6.71
N ILE A 255 -13.72 -0.29 6.00
CA ILE A 255 -13.43 -0.05 4.58
C ILE A 255 -13.19 -1.40 3.88
N GLY A 256 -13.78 -1.57 2.70
CA GLY A 256 -13.76 -2.80 1.92
C GLY A 256 -12.58 -2.88 0.95
N GLY A 257 -11.37 -2.72 1.50
CA GLY A 257 -10.12 -2.70 0.73
C GLY A 257 -9.83 -1.35 0.08
N GLY A 258 -8.60 -1.20 -0.41
CA GLY A 258 -8.12 0.01 -1.10
C GLY A 258 -6.91 -0.27 -1.99
N PHE A 259 -5.94 -1.03 -1.48
CA PHE A 259 -4.78 -1.54 -2.24
C PHE A 259 -3.93 -0.45 -2.93
N GLY A 260 -4.00 0.79 -2.44
CA GLY A 260 -3.32 1.96 -2.99
C GLY A 260 -4.26 2.95 -3.69
N ASN A 261 -5.44 2.51 -4.16
CA ASN A 261 -6.39 3.40 -4.83
C ASN A 261 -6.90 4.51 -3.89
N LYS A 262 -7.34 4.08 -2.70
CA LYS A 262 -7.85 4.95 -1.62
C LYS A 262 -6.72 5.59 -0.80
N GLN A 263 -5.47 5.49 -1.26
CA GLN A 263 -4.35 6.34 -0.82
C GLN A 263 -4.37 7.69 -1.56
N ASP A 264 -5.05 7.78 -2.70
CA ASP A 264 -5.29 9.05 -3.38
C ASP A 264 -6.50 9.76 -2.76
N VAL A 265 -6.53 11.09 -2.83
CA VAL A 265 -7.70 11.90 -2.48
C VAL A 265 -8.60 11.93 -3.71
N LEU A 266 -9.74 11.26 -3.62
CA LEU A 266 -10.62 11.01 -4.75
C LEU A 266 -11.74 12.06 -4.78
N TYR A 267 -12.92 11.70 -4.30
CA TYR A 267 -14.13 12.50 -4.41
C TYR A 267 -14.47 13.27 -3.13
N GLU A 268 -13.73 13.10 -2.04
CA GLU A 268 -14.00 13.76 -0.77
C GLU A 268 -14.02 15.29 -0.87
N PRO A 269 -13.07 15.95 -1.57
CA PRO A 269 -13.13 17.40 -1.75
C PRO A 269 -14.36 17.85 -2.54
N LEU A 270 -14.75 17.09 -3.58
CA LEU A 270 -15.96 17.37 -4.36
C LEU A 270 -17.20 17.22 -3.50
N ASN A 271 -17.32 16.13 -2.72
CA ASN A 271 -18.45 15.90 -1.82
C ASN A 271 -18.61 17.03 -0.79
N ALA A 272 -17.49 17.53 -0.24
CA ALA A 272 -17.50 18.68 0.67
C ALA A 272 -18.00 19.95 -0.03
N PHE A 273 -17.59 20.21 -1.27
CA PHE A 273 -18.13 21.30 -2.08
C PHE A 273 -19.64 21.15 -2.37
N LEU A 274 -20.08 19.94 -2.76
CA LEU A 274 -21.50 19.67 -3.02
C LEU A 274 -22.35 19.99 -1.79
N THR A 275 -21.89 19.58 -0.60
CA THR A 275 -22.49 19.90 0.70
C THR A 275 -22.61 21.40 0.94
N LEU A 276 -21.54 22.16 0.71
CA LEU A 276 -21.56 23.63 0.81
C LEU A 276 -22.55 24.26 -0.16
N SER A 277 -22.62 23.73 -1.39
CA SER A 277 -23.46 24.27 -2.45
C SER A 277 -24.96 24.23 -2.15
N VAL A 278 -25.38 23.36 -1.21
CA VAL A 278 -26.76 23.20 -0.73
C VAL A 278 -26.93 23.62 0.73
N GLY A 279 -26.07 24.52 1.21
CA GLY A 279 -26.22 25.14 2.54
C GLY A 279 -25.82 24.23 3.70
N GLY A 280 -24.98 23.23 3.47
CA GLY A 280 -24.46 22.35 4.53
C GLY A 280 -25.24 21.06 4.76
N ARG A 281 -26.32 20.84 4.00
CA ARG A 281 -27.14 19.61 4.09
C ARG A 281 -26.30 18.37 3.76
N PRO A 282 -26.57 17.21 4.38
CA PRO A 282 -25.84 15.99 4.08
C PRO A 282 -25.95 15.59 2.60
N VAL A 283 -24.82 15.29 1.96
CA VAL A 283 -24.75 14.77 0.58
C VAL A 283 -23.88 13.52 0.55
N ARG A 284 -24.36 12.41 -0.03
CA ARG A 284 -23.53 11.24 -0.38
C ARG A 284 -23.02 11.37 -1.81
N LEU A 285 -21.80 10.88 -2.03
CA LEU A 285 -21.20 10.74 -3.34
C LEU A 285 -20.56 9.35 -3.44
N GLU A 286 -21.15 8.52 -4.28
CA GLU A 286 -20.67 7.18 -4.63
C GLU A 286 -20.60 7.09 -6.15
N ILE A 287 -19.51 6.54 -6.67
CA ILE A 287 -19.33 6.31 -8.10
C ILE A 287 -19.43 4.82 -8.43
N SER A 288 -19.94 4.48 -9.61
CA SER A 288 -20.13 3.09 -10.03
C SER A 288 -18.81 2.34 -10.23
N ARG A 289 -18.90 1.03 -10.48
CA ARG A 289 -17.72 0.21 -10.81
C ARG A 289 -17.02 0.70 -12.09
N GLU A 290 -17.80 1.05 -13.10
CA GLU A 290 -17.32 1.58 -14.37
C GLU A 290 -16.59 2.90 -14.17
N GLU A 291 -17.20 3.81 -13.41
CA GLU A 291 -16.59 5.08 -13.01
C GLU A 291 -15.34 4.85 -12.15
N THR A 292 -15.29 3.79 -11.34
CA THR A 292 -14.13 3.48 -10.51
C THR A 292 -12.93 3.05 -11.35
N ILE A 293 -13.13 2.16 -12.32
CA ILE A 293 -12.03 1.63 -13.16
C ILE A 293 -11.38 2.75 -13.98
N VAL A 294 -12.17 3.74 -14.44
CA VAL A 294 -11.69 4.82 -15.32
C VAL A 294 -11.30 6.08 -14.56
N GLY A 295 -12.14 6.52 -13.61
CA GLY A 295 -12.08 7.84 -12.98
C GLY A 295 -11.31 7.91 -11.67
N THR A 296 -10.86 6.78 -11.11
CA THR A 296 -9.97 6.77 -9.93
C THR A 296 -8.50 6.61 -10.35
N ARG A 297 -7.83 5.56 -9.87
CA ARG A 297 -6.43 5.27 -10.15
C ARG A 297 -6.27 3.86 -10.67
N THR A 298 -5.30 3.68 -11.55
CA THR A 298 -4.85 2.37 -12.04
C THR A 298 -3.40 2.14 -11.62
N ARG A 299 -2.88 0.93 -11.77
CA ARG A 299 -1.42 0.72 -11.89
C ARG A 299 -0.91 1.33 -13.18
N HIS A 300 0.31 1.85 -13.17
CA HIS A 300 1.02 2.31 -14.37
C HIS A 300 1.29 1.15 -15.33
N ALA A 301 0.97 1.36 -16.61
CA ALA A 301 1.67 0.67 -17.69
C ALA A 301 3.05 1.30 -17.83
N ILE A 302 4.09 0.47 -17.85
CA ILE A 302 5.48 0.90 -18.00
C ILE A 302 6.13 0.01 -19.07
N GLU A 303 6.73 0.66 -20.07
CA GLU A 303 7.63 0.06 -21.05
C GLU A 303 9.07 0.17 -20.51
N GLY A 304 9.80 -0.94 -20.51
CA GLY A 304 11.16 -1.03 -19.99
C GLY A 304 12.15 -1.54 -21.03
N LYS A 305 13.04 -0.66 -21.51
CA LYS A 305 14.15 -1.06 -22.40
C LYS A 305 15.34 -1.44 -21.55
N CYS A 306 15.65 -2.72 -21.57
CA CYS A 306 16.61 -3.34 -20.67
C CYS A 306 17.85 -3.77 -21.46
N LYS A 307 19.03 -3.49 -20.88
CA LYS A 307 20.29 -4.04 -21.40
C LYS A 307 21.06 -4.73 -20.29
N GLY A 308 21.77 -5.78 -20.64
CA GLY A 308 22.59 -6.55 -19.72
C GLY A 308 23.89 -7.00 -20.36
N VAL A 309 24.97 -6.98 -19.57
CA VAL A 309 26.25 -7.61 -19.91
C VAL A 309 26.55 -8.67 -18.86
N VAL A 310 26.71 -9.91 -19.31
CA VAL A 310 26.97 -11.06 -18.44
C VAL A 310 28.19 -11.82 -18.94
N THR A 311 29.04 -12.30 -18.05
CA THR A 311 30.16 -13.19 -18.43
C THR A 311 29.65 -14.62 -18.71
N LYS A 312 30.42 -15.42 -19.47
CA LYS A 312 30.10 -16.85 -19.67
C LYS A 312 30.03 -17.67 -18.38
N ASP A 313 30.70 -17.21 -17.32
CA ASP A 313 30.59 -17.82 -15.98
C ASP A 313 29.44 -17.24 -15.14
N GLY A 314 28.54 -16.45 -15.73
CA GLY A 314 27.28 -16.01 -15.14
C GLY A 314 27.38 -14.88 -14.14
N ARG A 315 28.39 -13.98 -14.24
CA ARG A 315 28.49 -12.76 -13.43
C ARG A 315 27.91 -11.58 -14.20
N ILE A 316 27.01 -10.83 -13.58
CA ILE A 316 26.44 -9.61 -14.16
C ILE A 316 27.48 -8.49 -14.04
N LEU A 317 27.89 -7.94 -15.19
CA LEU A 317 28.87 -6.86 -15.24
C LEU A 317 28.20 -5.50 -15.20
N ALA A 318 27.21 -5.28 -16.07
CA ALA A 318 26.50 -4.01 -16.14
C ALA A 318 25.07 -4.21 -16.63
N ARG A 319 24.16 -3.36 -16.17
CA ARG A 319 22.77 -3.32 -16.64
C ARG A 319 22.34 -1.89 -16.98
N LYS A 320 21.36 -1.77 -17.88
CA LYS A 320 20.67 -0.52 -18.19
C LYS A 320 19.16 -0.73 -18.14
N LEU A 321 18.43 0.26 -17.63
CA LEU A 321 16.98 0.36 -17.75
C LEU A 321 16.60 1.76 -18.25
N GLU A 322 15.86 1.84 -19.34
CA GLU A 322 15.10 3.03 -19.73
C GLU A 322 13.61 2.70 -19.56
N ALA A 323 12.95 3.32 -18.57
CA ALA A 323 11.57 3.04 -18.20
C ALA A 323 10.65 4.21 -18.55
N PHE A 324 9.57 3.94 -19.29
CA PHE A 324 8.60 4.93 -19.76
C PHE A 324 7.22 4.63 -19.18
N ALA A 325 6.83 5.35 -18.13
CA ALA A 325 5.56 5.16 -17.44
C ALA A 325 4.44 6.01 -18.05
N ASN A 326 3.39 5.35 -18.51
CA ASN A 326 2.16 6.00 -18.95
C ASN A 326 1.30 6.40 -17.74
N ASN A 327 1.30 7.69 -17.40
CA ASN A 327 0.66 8.19 -16.19
C ASN A 327 -0.83 8.52 -16.35
N GLY A 328 -1.32 8.71 -17.57
CA GLY A 328 -2.67 9.23 -17.80
C GLY A 328 -2.78 10.74 -17.54
N GLY A 329 -4.02 11.22 -17.37
CA GLY A 329 -4.34 12.65 -17.48
C GLY A 329 -3.94 13.56 -16.32
N TYR A 330 -3.63 13.03 -15.13
CA TYR A 330 -3.27 13.82 -13.93
C TYR A 330 -2.10 13.19 -13.17
N ALA A 331 -1.41 13.98 -12.34
CA ALA A 331 -0.10 13.62 -11.81
C ALA A 331 -0.24 12.48 -10.81
N SER A 332 -1.16 12.62 -9.85
CA SER A 332 -1.29 11.68 -8.73
C SER A 332 0.14 11.38 -8.18
N HIS A 333 0.46 10.11 -8.00
CA HIS A 333 1.74 9.59 -7.54
C HIS A 333 2.82 9.47 -8.65
N GLY A 334 2.53 9.93 -9.87
CA GLY A 334 3.36 9.75 -11.06
C GLY A 334 4.79 10.27 -10.94
N HIS A 335 5.01 11.34 -10.18
CA HIS A 335 6.35 11.92 -10.02
C HIS A 335 7.35 10.99 -9.28
N ALA A 336 6.88 9.94 -8.59
CA ALA A 336 7.74 9.06 -7.78
C ALA A 336 7.68 7.57 -8.16
N ILE A 337 6.63 7.09 -8.83
CA ILE A 337 6.44 5.65 -9.09
C ILE A 337 7.50 5.07 -10.02
N CYS A 338 7.75 5.71 -11.17
CA CYS A 338 8.74 5.21 -12.12
C CYS A 338 10.16 5.28 -11.52
N ALA A 339 10.46 6.32 -10.74
CA ALA A 339 11.72 6.41 -9.99
C ALA A 339 11.88 5.27 -8.97
N ASN A 340 10.81 4.84 -8.28
CA ASN A 340 10.89 3.70 -7.37
C ASN A 340 11.05 2.37 -8.14
N CYS A 341 10.43 2.23 -9.32
CA CYS A 341 10.66 1.12 -10.23
C CYS A 341 12.15 1.00 -10.58
N GLY A 342 12.77 2.11 -10.99
CA GLY A 342 14.20 2.16 -11.28
C GLY A 342 15.10 1.83 -10.08
N ASN A 343 14.74 2.32 -8.89
CA ASN A 343 15.46 1.99 -7.66
C ASN A 343 15.47 0.48 -7.36
N VAL A 344 14.34 -0.21 -7.52
CA VAL A 344 14.33 -1.65 -7.24
C VAL A 344 15.04 -2.46 -8.32
N PHE A 345 14.99 -2.03 -9.58
CA PHE A 345 15.77 -2.68 -10.65
C PHE A 345 17.28 -2.72 -10.30
N LYS A 346 17.84 -1.61 -9.80
CA LYS A 346 19.23 -1.56 -9.35
C LYS A 346 19.45 -2.36 -8.05
N ASP A 347 18.51 -2.31 -7.09
CA ASP A 347 18.68 -2.91 -5.75
C ASP A 347 18.52 -4.44 -5.70
N LEU A 348 18.13 -5.09 -6.80
CA LEU A 348 17.86 -6.53 -6.81
C LEU A 348 19.12 -7.39 -7.02
N TYR A 349 20.03 -6.92 -7.87
CA TYR A 349 21.25 -7.65 -8.27
C TYR A 349 22.49 -6.77 -8.20
N ARG A 350 23.63 -7.41 -7.92
CA ARG A 350 24.96 -6.80 -7.95
C ARG A 350 25.48 -6.75 -9.37
N ASP A 351 25.79 -5.55 -9.83
CA ASP A 351 26.53 -5.31 -11.06
C ASP A 351 28.02 -5.14 -10.73
N GLU A 352 28.94 -5.90 -11.33
CA GLU A 352 30.38 -5.78 -11.04
C GLU A 352 30.95 -4.41 -11.42
N LEU A 353 30.50 -3.87 -12.56
CA LEU A 353 30.80 -2.51 -13.00
C LEU A 353 29.78 -1.57 -12.37
N ASP A 354 28.58 -1.45 -12.94
CA ASP A 354 27.51 -0.57 -12.41
C ASP A 354 26.18 -0.80 -13.16
N ALA A 355 25.10 -0.20 -12.66
CA ALA A 355 23.82 -0.06 -13.36
C ALA A 355 23.56 1.40 -13.75
N GLU A 356 22.95 1.61 -14.92
CA GLU A 356 22.44 2.91 -15.37
C GLU A 356 20.92 2.83 -15.49
N VAL A 357 20.19 3.77 -14.90
CA VAL A 357 18.73 3.75 -14.89
C VAL A 357 18.17 5.13 -15.21
N ASP A 358 17.31 5.20 -16.22
CA ASP A 358 16.54 6.37 -16.57
C ASP A 358 15.04 6.05 -16.52
N CYS A 359 14.29 6.92 -15.84
CA CYS A 359 12.86 6.73 -15.62
C CYS A 359 12.10 7.99 -16.01
N TRP A 360 11.22 7.90 -17.00
CA TRP A 360 10.30 8.96 -17.40
C TRP A 360 8.89 8.61 -16.97
N THR A 361 8.16 9.61 -16.46
CA THR A 361 6.72 9.50 -16.21
C THR A 361 6.01 10.56 -17.02
N VAL A 362 5.01 10.17 -17.81
CA VAL A 362 4.49 11.01 -18.90
C VAL A 362 2.96 11.09 -18.84
N TYR A 363 2.44 12.31 -18.97
CA TYR A 363 1.01 12.55 -19.11
C TYR A 363 0.49 12.03 -20.45
N THR A 364 -0.70 11.43 -20.44
CA THR A 364 -1.43 11.00 -21.64
C THR A 364 -2.93 11.21 -21.45
N SER A 365 -3.71 11.23 -22.54
CA SER A 365 -5.17 11.26 -22.54
C SER A 365 -5.81 9.91 -22.20
N SER A 366 -5.28 9.21 -21.20
CA SER A 366 -5.77 7.90 -20.73
C SER A 366 -6.08 7.94 -19.22
N PRO A 367 -6.73 6.90 -18.65
CA PRO A 367 -7.03 6.86 -17.21
C PRO A 367 -5.82 7.19 -16.35
N THR A 368 -6.02 7.90 -15.25
CA THR A 368 -4.89 8.33 -14.41
C THR A 368 -4.34 7.14 -13.62
N ALA A 369 -3.03 6.91 -13.70
CA ALA A 369 -2.35 5.92 -12.88
C ALA A 369 -1.93 6.53 -11.54
N GLY A 370 -1.82 5.69 -10.51
CA GLY A 370 -1.47 6.10 -9.15
C GLY A 370 -0.88 4.95 -8.34
N ALA A 371 -0.95 5.06 -7.02
CA ALA A 371 -0.41 4.03 -6.14
C ALA A 371 -1.23 2.72 -6.26
N MET A 372 -0.55 1.58 -6.46
CA MET A 372 -1.11 0.23 -6.30
C MET A 372 -0.11 -0.64 -5.54
N ARG A 373 -0.61 -1.61 -4.77
CA ARG A 373 0.14 -2.58 -3.96
C ARG A 373 1.48 -2.97 -4.62
N GLY A 374 2.59 -2.62 -3.99
CA GLY A 374 3.92 -2.75 -4.60
C GLY A 374 4.21 -1.56 -5.51
N TYR A 375 4.38 -0.38 -4.93
CA TYR A 375 4.51 0.92 -5.60
C TYR A 375 5.58 0.97 -6.73
N GLY A 376 5.23 0.60 -7.97
CA GLY A 376 6.14 0.48 -9.11
C GLY A 376 7.03 -0.78 -9.12
N ILE A 377 6.98 -1.60 -8.07
CA ILE A 377 7.94 -2.70 -7.87
C ILE A 377 7.59 -3.97 -8.66
N PRO A 378 6.31 -4.38 -8.84
CA PRO A 378 5.97 -5.46 -9.76
C PRO A 378 6.43 -5.20 -11.20
N GLN A 379 6.44 -3.94 -11.65
CA GLN A 379 7.03 -3.58 -12.95
C GLN A 379 8.55 -3.76 -12.94
N ALA A 380 9.24 -3.24 -11.91
CA ALA A 380 10.69 -3.43 -11.76
C ALA A 380 11.08 -4.92 -11.72
N ALA A 381 10.31 -5.73 -11.00
CA ALA A 381 10.52 -7.17 -10.89
C ALA A 381 10.29 -7.87 -12.23
N TRP A 382 9.29 -7.46 -13.01
CA TRP A 382 9.11 -7.95 -14.38
C TRP A 382 10.38 -7.69 -15.23
N PHE A 383 10.84 -6.44 -15.27
CA PHE A 383 12.02 -6.06 -16.05
C PHE A 383 13.28 -6.78 -15.59
N ALA A 384 13.56 -6.76 -14.29
CA ALA A 384 14.77 -7.34 -13.74
C ALA A 384 14.77 -8.87 -13.81
N GLU A 385 13.67 -9.53 -13.42
CA GLU A 385 13.64 -11.00 -13.33
C GLU A 385 13.49 -11.68 -14.69
N CYS A 386 12.82 -11.06 -15.66
CA CYS A 386 12.80 -11.59 -17.03
C CYS A 386 14.17 -11.46 -17.69
N LEU A 387 14.82 -10.29 -17.58
CA LEU A 387 16.19 -10.09 -18.06
C LEU A 387 17.16 -11.08 -17.40
N THR A 388 17.02 -11.31 -16.09
CA THR A 388 17.86 -12.26 -15.36
C THR A 388 17.69 -13.69 -15.85
N ASP A 389 16.47 -14.15 -16.11
CA ASP A 389 16.23 -15.49 -16.64
C ASP A 389 16.75 -15.64 -18.07
N ASP A 390 16.57 -14.61 -18.90
CA ASP A 390 17.07 -14.58 -20.28
C ASP A 390 18.62 -14.59 -20.30
N MET A 391 19.28 -13.88 -19.37
CA MET A 391 20.74 -13.95 -19.19
C MET A 391 21.20 -15.32 -18.69
N ALA A 392 20.47 -15.94 -17.76
CA ALA A 392 20.79 -17.26 -17.23
C ALA A 392 20.70 -18.33 -18.33
N GLU A 393 19.66 -18.27 -19.18
CA GLU A 393 19.51 -19.13 -20.35
C GLU A 393 20.65 -18.92 -21.34
N ALA A 394 21.00 -17.67 -21.66
CA ALA A 394 22.05 -17.35 -22.63
C ALA A 394 23.43 -17.93 -22.25
N VAL A 395 23.75 -18.00 -20.95
CA VAL A 395 24.98 -18.61 -20.45
C VAL A 395 24.84 -20.11 -20.12
N GLY A 396 23.62 -20.67 -20.21
CA GLY A 396 23.33 -22.07 -19.89
C GLY A 396 23.42 -22.41 -18.40
N MET A 397 23.12 -21.47 -17.51
CA MET A 397 23.19 -21.63 -16.06
C MET A 397 21.81 -21.92 -15.46
N ASP A 398 21.76 -22.68 -14.38
CA ASP A 398 20.53 -22.86 -13.61
C ASP A 398 20.04 -21.50 -13.05
N PRO A 399 18.77 -21.12 -13.25
CA PRO A 399 18.25 -19.83 -12.81
C PRO A 399 18.37 -19.56 -11.30
N CYS A 400 18.33 -20.59 -10.45
CA CYS A 400 18.54 -20.40 -9.01
C CYS A 400 20.03 -20.15 -8.71
N GLU A 401 20.93 -20.91 -9.33
CA GLU A 401 22.37 -20.71 -9.19
C GLU A 401 22.81 -19.33 -9.68
N PHE A 402 22.25 -18.88 -10.82
CA PHE A 402 22.52 -17.56 -11.37
C PHE A 402 22.11 -16.44 -10.41
N ARG A 403 20.93 -16.57 -9.77
CA ARG A 403 20.44 -15.61 -8.77
C ARG A 403 21.28 -15.63 -7.50
N LEU A 404 21.62 -16.80 -6.96
CA LEU A 404 22.46 -16.91 -5.77
C LEU A 404 23.87 -16.31 -5.97
N LYS A 405 24.38 -16.34 -7.20
CA LYS A 405 25.64 -15.70 -7.57
C LYS A 405 25.52 -14.17 -7.60
N ASN A 406 24.43 -13.64 -8.13
CA ASN A 406 24.34 -12.21 -8.47
C ASN A 406 23.44 -11.38 -7.53
N CYS A 407 22.57 -11.96 -6.71
CA CYS A 407 21.70 -11.20 -5.83
C CYS A 407 22.52 -10.34 -4.86
N MET A 408 21.89 -9.30 -4.30
CA MET A 408 22.49 -8.55 -3.20
C MET A 408 22.84 -9.46 -2.02
N GLU A 409 23.73 -8.97 -1.15
CA GLU A 409 24.23 -9.72 0.01
C GLU A 409 23.79 -9.05 1.32
N GLU A 410 23.90 -9.83 2.40
CA GLU A 410 23.77 -9.31 3.76
C GLU A 410 24.71 -8.12 3.97
N GLY A 411 24.21 -7.06 4.61
CA GLY A 411 24.98 -5.84 4.85
C GLY A 411 25.10 -4.90 3.65
N PHE A 412 24.45 -5.16 2.52
CA PHE A 412 24.31 -4.15 1.46
C PHE A 412 23.65 -2.88 2.01
N VAL A 413 24.19 -1.75 1.59
CA VAL A 413 23.70 -0.40 1.88
C VAL A 413 23.43 0.27 0.55
N ASP A 414 22.19 0.71 0.31
CA ASP A 414 21.86 1.48 -0.89
C ASP A 414 22.59 2.84 -0.82
N PRO A 415 23.54 3.14 -1.73
CA PRO A 415 24.37 4.33 -1.63
C PRO A 415 23.57 5.63 -1.82
N ALA A 416 22.40 5.59 -2.47
CA ALA A 416 21.59 6.78 -2.70
C ALA A 416 20.79 7.22 -1.47
N ASN A 417 20.44 6.30 -0.56
CA ASN A 417 19.53 6.59 0.57
C ASN A 417 19.96 5.98 1.92
N GLY A 418 21.00 5.16 1.97
CA GLY A 418 21.57 4.59 3.19
C GLY A 418 20.77 3.43 3.80
N ILE A 419 19.69 2.96 3.15
CA ILE A 419 18.91 1.83 3.67
C ILE A 419 19.75 0.55 3.57
N THR A 420 19.71 -0.26 4.62
CA THR A 420 20.62 -1.40 4.79
C THR A 420 19.87 -2.72 4.92
N PHE A 421 20.40 -3.82 4.36
CA PHE A 421 20.00 -5.19 4.72
C PHE A 421 20.57 -5.56 6.09
N HIS A 422 19.90 -5.14 7.16
CA HIS A 422 20.31 -5.46 8.54
C HIS A 422 20.11 -6.94 8.90
N SER A 423 19.12 -7.57 8.29
CA SER A 423 18.89 -9.02 8.32
C SER A 423 18.48 -9.47 6.93
N TYR A 424 19.01 -10.61 6.45
CA TYR A 424 18.86 -11.02 5.06
C TYR A 424 18.60 -12.52 4.89
N GLY A 425 17.34 -12.89 4.66
CA GLY A 425 16.89 -14.27 4.53
C GLY A 425 16.78 -14.81 3.10
N LEU A 426 17.11 -14.04 2.06
CA LEU A 426 16.80 -14.42 0.66
C LEU A 426 17.36 -15.78 0.26
N LYS A 427 18.62 -16.09 0.63
CA LYS A 427 19.24 -17.38 0.28
C LYS A 427 18.47 -18.56 0.87
N LYS A 428 18.05 -18.46 2.13
CA LYS A 428 17.19 -19.46 2.79
C LYS A 428 15.81 -19.54 2.14
N CYS A 429 15.27 -18.40 1.68
CA CYS A 429 14.00 -18.39 0.94
C CYS A 429 14.11 -19.18 -0.37
N ILE A 430 15.19 -18.97 -1.13
CA ILE A 430 15.46 -19.71 -2.39
C ILE A 430 15.61 -21.21 -2.09
N GLU A 431 16.36 -21.59 -1.06
CA GLU A 431 16.53 -22.99 -0.67
C GLU A 431 15.20 -23.67 -0.33
N GLU A 432 14.34 -23.02 0.46
CA GLU A 432 13.04 -23.60 0.83
C GLU A 432 12.08 -23.66 -0.38
N GLY A 433 12.08 -22.63 -1.24
CA GLY A 433 11.28 -22.64 -2.47
C GLY A 433 11.72 -23.74 -3.45
N LYS A 434 13.03 -23.94 -3.62
CA LYS A 434 13.59 -25.05 -4.42
C LYS A 434 13.14 -26.41 -3.88
N LYS A 435 13.18 -26.57 -2.56
CA LYS A 435 12.78 -27.81 -1.89
C LYS A 435 11.29 -28.10 -2.07
N HIS A 436 10.43 -27.09 -1.86
CA HIS A 436 8.97 -27.23 -2.01
C HIS A 436 8.60 -27.71 -3.42
N ILE A 437 9.15 -27.07 -4.46
CA ILE A 437 8.76 -27.39 -5.83
C ILE A 437 9.51 -28.58 -6.43
N HIS A 438 10.42 -29.22 -5.67
CA HIS A 438 11.30 -30.26 -6.17
C HIS A 438 12.14 -29.81 -7.39
N TRP A 439 12.71 -28.59 -7.29
CA TRP A 439 13.37 -27.90 -8.40
C TRP A 439 14.38 -28.77 -9.15
N ASP A 440 15.35 -29.37 -8.46
CA ASP A 440 16.46 -30.07 -9.11
C ASP A 440 16.01 -31.33 -9.88
N GLU A 441 14.90 -31.96 -9.46
CA GLU A 441 14.29 -33.09 -10.15
C GLU A 441 13.52 -32.61 -11.38
N LYS A 442 12.58 -31.67 -11.19
CA LYS A 442 11.70 -31.17 -12.24
C LYS A 442 12.48 -30.40 -13.31
N TRP A 443 13.51 -29.63 -12.94
CA TRP A 443 14.39 -28.94 -13.89
C TRP A 443 15.05 -29.90 -14.87
N LYS A 444 15.40 -31.11 -14.43
CA LYS A 444 15.94 -32.16 -15.30
C LYS A 444 14.83 -32.85 -16.10
N ALA A 445 13.71 -33.16 -15.45
CA ALA A 445 12.59 -33.88 -16.06
C ALA A 445 11.91 -33.07 -17.19
N TYR A 446 11.88 -31.75 -17.08
CA TYR A 446 11.18 -30.86 -18.02
C TYR A 446 12.06 -30.38 -19.19
N LYS A 447 13.33 -30.81 -19.25
CA LYS A 447 14.18 -30.54 -20.42
C LYS A 447 13.72 -31.31 -21.66
N ASN A 448 13.83 -30.67 -22.82
CA ASN A 448 13.60 -31.28 -24.14
C ASN A 448 12.21 -31.93 -24.32
N GLN A 449 11.19 -31.39 -23.64
CA GLN A 449 9.80 -31.85 -23.83
C GLN A 449 9.34 -31.64 -25.28
N THR A 450 8.48 -32.53 -25.76
CA THR A 450 7.87 -32.47 -27.09
C THR A 450 6.35 -32.49 -26.98
N GLY A 451 5.65 -32.12 -28.06
CA GLY A 451 4.19 -32.06 -28.08
C GLY A 451 3.60 -30.69 -27.74
N PRO A 452 2.26 -30.56 -27.85
CA PRO A 452 1.54 -29.29 -27.74
C PRO A 452 1.27 -28.84 -26.30
N VAL A 453 1.37 -29.76 -25.34
CA VAL A 453 1.21 -29.50 -23.90
C VAL A 453 2.53 -29.78 -23.21
N ARG A 454 3.04 -28.81 -22.45
CA ARG A 454 4.34 -28.91 -21.78
C ARG A 454 4.26 -28.38 -20.35
N LYS A 455 5.20 -28.81 -19.51
CA LYS A 455 5.33 -28.31 -18.14
C LYS A 455 6.58 -27.48 -17.98
N GLY A 456 6.58 -26.55 -17.05
CA GLY A 456 7.76 -25.77 -16.73
C GLY A 456 7.78 -25.35 -15.29
N ILE A 457 8.98 -25.10 -14.77
CA ILE A 457 9.19 -24.48 -13.48
C ILE A 457 9.97 -23.19 -13.65
N GLY A 458 9.61 -22.18 -12.84
CA GLY A 458 10.22 -20.87 -12.89
C GLY A 458 10.25 -20.23 -11.51
N MET A 459 11.10 -19.23 -11.37
CA MET A 459 11.26 -18.54 -10.11
C MET A 459 11.54 -17.05 -10.33
N ALA A 460 11.21 -16.26 -9.31
CA ALA A 460 11.58 -14.85 -9.26
C ALA A 460 11.86 -14.40 -7.83
N ILE A 461 12.79 -13.47 -7.64
CA ILE A 461 13.08 -12.84 -6.33
C ILE A 461 12.47 -11.43 -6.25
N PHE A 462 12.38 -10.91 -5.02
CA PHE A 462 12.08 -9.51 -4.77
C PHE A 462 12.91 -8.97 -3.60
N CYS A 463 13.08 -7.65 -3.57
CA CYS A 463 13.40 -6.89 -2.38
C CYS A 463 12.38 -5.74 -2.23
N TYR A 464 12.14 -5.29 -1.00
CA TYR A 464 11.14 -4.27 -0.71
C TYR A 464 11.55 -3.44 0.51
N LYS A 465 11.62 -2.12 0.34
CA LYS A 465 11.94 -1.15 1.41
C LYS A 465 10.73 -1.00 2.34
N THR A 466 10.93 -1.22 3.65
CA THR A 466 9.87 -1.08 4.65
C THR A 466 9.63 0.40 4.96
N GLY A 467 8.49 0.96 4.53
CA GLY A 467 8.22 2.40 4.64
C GLY A 467 9.03 3.27 3.66
N VAL A 468 8.97 4.59 3.80
CA VAL A 468 9.50 5.54 2.80
C VAL A 468 10.59 6.49 3.30
N HIS A 469 11.11 6.33 4.52
CA HIS A 469 12.30 7.06 4.99
C HIS A 469 13.56 6.64 4.20
N PRO A 470 14.48 7.56 3.84
CA PRO A 470 14.50 9.01 4.09
C PRO A 470 13.76 9.87 3.05
N ILE A 471 13.13 9.27 2.04
CA ILE A 471 12.51 9.97 0.92
C ILE A 471 11.32 10.84 1.37
N SER A 472 10.52 10.34 2.31
CA SER A 472 9.37 11.09 2.85
C SER A 472 9.22 10.91 4.36
N LEU A 473 8.29 11.68 4.93
CA LEU A 473 7.98 11.67 6.34
C LEU A 473 7.37 10.32 6.75
N GLU A 474 7.78 9.82 7.91
CA GLU A 474 7.37 8.53 8.46
C GLU A 474 6.97 8.69 9.93
N THR A 475 5.98 9.57 10.13
CA THR A 475 5.44 9.88 11.46
C THR A 475 4.20 9.04 11.72
N ALA A 476 4.11 8.49 12.93
CA ALA A 476 2.91 7.85 13.44
C ALA A 476 2.74 8.19 14.92
N SER A 477 1.49 8.21 15.38
CA SER A 477 1.15 8.47 16.78
C SER A 477 0.12 7.47 17.29
N ALA A 478 0.20 7.19 18.58
CA ALA A 478 -0.73 6.33 19.31
C ALA A 478 -1.13 7.00 20.61
N ARG A 479 -2.35 6.73 21.07
CA ARG A 479 -2.86 7.15 22.37
C ARG A 479 -3.48 5.96 23.07
N MET A 480 -3.18 5.79 24.35
CA MET A 480 -3.76 4.76 25.20
C MET A 480 -4.39 5.39 26.45
N VAL A 481 -5.57 4.90 26.81
CA VAL A 481 -6.36 5.38 27.95
C VAL A 481 -6.68 4.20 28.84
N LEU A 482 -6.25 4.25 30.10
CA LEU A 482 -6.57 3.22 31.09
C LEU A 482 -7.98 3.46 31.66
N ASN A 483 -8.82 2.43 31.64
CA ASN A 483 -10.14 2.42 32.27
C ASN A 483 -10.03 1.89 33.71
N GLN A 484 -11.04 2.19 34.52
CA GLN A 484 -11.09 1.85 35.94
C GLN A 484 -11.02 0.33 36.21
N ASP A 485 -11.49 -0.50 35.27
CA ASP A 485 -11.44 -1.97 35.36
C ASP A 485 -10.08 -2.58 34.94
N GLY A 486 -9.10 -1.71 34.64
CA GLY A 486 -7.77 -2.08 34.18
C GLY A 486 -7.69 -2.40 32.68
N SER A 487 -8.78 -2.27 31.93
CA SER A 487 -8.74 -2.35 30.47
C SER A 487 -8.19 -1.08 29.84
N ILE A 488 -7.74 -1.15 28.58
CA ILE A 488 -7.24 0.01 27.84
C ILE A 488 -8.01 0.25 26.55
N GLN A 489 -8.26 1.53 26.26
CA GLN A 489 -8.62 1.97 24.91
C GLN A 489 -7.35 2.32 24.15
N VAL A 490 -7.19 1.79 22.93
CA VAL A 490 -6.05 2.03 22.04
C VAL A 490 -6.53 2.79 20.81
N PHE A 491 -6.01 4.01 20.65
CA PHE A 491 -6.27 4.87 19.50
C PHE A 491 -5.03 4.90 18.61
N MET A 492 -5.18 4.41 17.39
CA MET A 492 -4.16 4.47 16.35
C MET A 492 -4.61 5.45 15.27
N GLY A 493 -3.69 6.32 14.83
CA GLY A 493 -3.94 7.11 13.60
C GLY A 493 -3.89 6.25 12.34
N ALA A 494 -3.19 5.10 12.42
CA ALA A 494 -3.06 4.14 11.34
C ALA A 494 -4.41 3.50 10.98
N THR A 495 -4.68 3.29 9.69
CA THR A 495 -5.99 2.83 9.22
C THR A 495 -6.04 1.30 8.98
N GLU A 496 -7.03 0.61 9.55
CA GLU A 496 -7.30 -0.80 9.22
C GLU A 496 -8.15 -0.88 7.95
N ILE A 497 -7.65 -1.58 6.93
CA ILE A 497 -8.26 -1.66 5.60
C ILE A 497 -8.55 -3.09 5.13
N GLY A 498 -8.49 -4.06 6.04
CA GLY A 498 -8.65 -5.49 5.77
C GLY A 498 -7.38 -6.30 6.01
N GLN A 499 -6.24 -5.67 6.23
CA GLN A 499 -4.93 -6.30 6.46
C GLN A 499 -4.77 -6.95 7.83
N GLY A 500 -5.59 -6.57 8.83
CA GLY A 500 -5.52 -7.09 10.20
C GLY A 500 -4.62 -6.28 11.14
N ALA A 501 -4.33 -5.02 10.79
CA ALA A 501 -3.55 -4.09 11.59
C ALA A 501 -4.14 -3.91 13.00
N ASP A 502 -5.46 -3.84 13.14
CA ASP A 502 -6.09 -3.71 14.47
C ASP A 502 -5.75 -4.88 15.40
N THR A 503 -5.68 -6.10 14.86
CA THR A 503 -5.30 -7.29 15.64
C THR A 503 -3.82 -7.25 16.01
N VAL A 504 -2.97 -6.88 15.05
CA VAL A 504 -1.53 -6.73 15.25
C VAL A 504 -1.23 -5.66 16.31
N PHE A 505 -1.88 -4.49 16.25
CA PHE A 505 -1.71 -3.44 17.25
C PHE A 505 -2.26 -3.84 18.62
N THR A 506 -3.34 -4.62 18.67
CA THR A 506 -3.83 -5.21 19.93
C THR A 506 -2.78 -6.10 20.58
N GLN A 507 -2.13 -6.99 19.81
CA GLN A 507 -1.05 -7.84 20.31
C GLN A 507 0.17 -7.04 20.76
N MET A 508 0.59 -6.03 19.98
CA MET A 508 1.70 -5.15 20.34
C MET A 508 1.43 -4.38 21.64
N ALA A 509 0.25 -3.78 21.76
CA ALA A 509 -0.18 -3.06 22.95
C ALA A 509 -0.22 -4.00 24.17
N ALA A 510 -0.81 -5.19 24.03
CA ALA A 510 -0.89 -6.19 25.09
C ALA A 510 0.51 -6.65 25.56
N GLU A 511 1.42 -6.97 24.63
CA GLU A 511 2.79 -7.38 24.98
C GLU A 511 3.54 -6.28 25.73
N THR A 512 3.47 -5.04 25.23
CA THR A 512 4.23 -3.93 25.81
C THR A 512 3.65 -3.44 27.13
N THR A 513 2.31 -3.35 27.25
CA THR A 513 1.67 -2.89 28.48
C THR A 513 1.58 -3.99 29.54
N GLY A 514 1.63 -5.26 29.15
CA GLY A 514 1.39 -6.40 30.04
C GLY A 514 -0.09 -6.66 30.34
N ILE A 515 -0.99 -5.87 29.75
CA ILE A 515 -2.44 -6.02 29.86
C ILE A 515 -2.88 -7.15 28.93
N SER A 516 -3.78 -7.99 29.44
CA SER A 516 -4.30 -9.14 28.72
C SER A 516 -5.06 -8.70 27.46
N PRO A 517 -4.98 -9.44 26.34
CA PRO A 517 -5.51 -8.98 25.04
C PRO A 517 -7.02 -8.78 25.03
N ASP A 518 -7.76 -9.52 25.86
CA ASP A 518 -9.21 -9.39 26.05
C ASP A 518 -9.61 -8.09 26.76
N LYS A 519 -8.65 -7.43 27.43
CA LYS A 519 -8.77 -6.11 28.04
C LYS A 519 -8.17 -4.98 27.18
N VAL A 520 -7.80 -5.26 25.94
CA VAL A 520 -7.29 -4.25 24.99
C VAL A 520 -8.36 -3.96 23.93
N TYR A 521 -8.91 -2.74 23.97
CA TYR A 521 -9.95 -2.29 23.07
C TYR A 521 -9.40 -1.29 22.06
N ILE A 522 -9.19 -1.75 20.82
CA ILE A 522 -8.73 -0.89 19.73
C ILE A 522 -9.89 -0.17 19.05
N VAL A 523 -9.71 1.13 18.78
CA VAL A 523 -10.69 1.95 18.06
C VAL A 523 -10.39 1.89 16.56
N SER A 524 -11.18 1.10 15.83
CA SER A 524 -11.03 0.88 14.38
C SER A 524 -11.44 2.08 13.52
N THR A 525 -12.27 2.98 14.06
CA THR A 525 -12.70 4.19 13.37
C THR A 525 -11.68 5.32 13.57
N GLN A 526 -11.04 5.77 12.50
CA GLN A 526 -10.17 6.94 12.55
C GLN A 526 -11.00 8.21 12.39
N ASP A 527 -10.78 9.18 13.27
CA ASP A 527 -11.43 10.47 13.26
C ASP A 527 -10.38 11.55 13.47
N THR A 528 -10.19 12.40 12.47
CA THR A 528 -9.09 13.38 12.48
C THR A 528 -9.16 14.42 13.60
N ASP A 529 -10.29 14.54 14.31
CA ASP A 529 -10.44 15.42 15.48
C ASP A 529 -10.05 14.76 16.81
N SER A 530 -10.10 13.43 16.91
CA SER A 530 -9.87 12.71 18.17
C SER A 530 -8.76 11.67 18.12
N THR A 531 -8.50 11.09 16.94
CA THR A 531 -7.43 10.11 16.74
C THR A 531 -6.08 10.82 16.50
N PRO A 532 -4.98 10.28 17.07
CA PRO A 532 -3.66 10.83 16.84
C PRO A 532 -3.27 10.85 15.35
N PHE A 533 -2.28 11.67 15.01
CA PHE A 533 -1.83 11.81 13.62
C PHE A 533 -1.07 10.56 13.13
N ASP A 534 -1.40 10.14 11.90
CA ASP A 534 -0.65 9.15 11.11
C ASP A 534 -0.83 9.51 9.63
N THR A 535 0.14 9.13 8.81
CA THR A 535 0.12 9.41 7.37
C THR A 535 -0.82 8.47 6.59
N GLY A 536 -1.25 7.36 7.18
CA GLY A 536 -2.21 6.40 6.64
C GLY A 536 -1.61 5.02 6.33
N ALA A 537 -2.40 4.17 5.67
CA ALA A 537 -2.01 2.82 5.28
C ALA A 537 -1.45 2.79 3.85
N TYR A 538 -0.12 2.74 3.71
CA TYR A 538 0.60 2.59 2.43
C TYR A 538 2.04 2.11 2.67
N ALA A 539 2.79 1.78 1.61
CA ALA A 539 4.21 1.37 1.66
C ALA A 539 4.55 0.29 2.71
N SER A 540 3.57 -0.54 3.06
CA SER A 540 3.66 -1.59 4.09
C SER A 540 4.25 -1.09 5.41
N ARG A 541 3.99 0.18 5.74
CA ARG A 541 4.64 0.90 6.84
C ARG A 541 4.08 0.57 8.23
N GLN A 542 2.81 0.17 8.32
CA GLN A 542 2.05 0.26 9.57
C GLN A 542 2.61 -0.60 10.71
N THR A 543 2.93 -1.88 10.46
CA THR A 543 3.48 -2.76 11.49
C THR A 543 4.86 -2.31 11.98
N TYR A 544 5.58 -1.55 11.17
CA TYR A 544 6.91 -1.06 11.47
C TYR A 544 6.87 0.34 12.11
N VAL A 545 6.31 1.32 11.39
CA VAL A 545 6.29 2.74 11.80
C VAL A 545 5.22 3.01 12.86
N SER A 546 3.96 2.66 12.57
CA SER A 546 2.87 2.82 13.55
C SER A 546 3.02 1.83 14.71
N GLY A 547 3.58 0.65 14.47
CA GLY A 547 3.97 -0.31 15.51
C GLY A 547 4.99 0.26 16.50
N MET A 548 5.96 1.05 16.02
CA MET A 548 6.92 1.74 16.89
C MET A 548 6.23 2.80 17.77
N ALA A 549 5.26 3.54 17.23
CA ALA A 549 4.46 4.48 18.03
C ALA A 549 3.61 3.74 19.08
N CYS A 550 3.03 2.60 18.72
CA CYS A 550 2.28 1.73 19.64
C CYS A 550 3.17 1.23 20.78
N LYS A 551 4.36 0.70 20.47
CA LYS A 551 5.34 0.21 21.47
C LYS A 551 5.80 1.34 22.38
N LYS A 552 6.10 2.52 21.84
CA LYS A 552 6.49 3.68 22.64
C LYS A 552 5.37 4.13 23.58
N CYS A 553 4.15 4.28 23.07
CA CYS A 553 2.98 4.69 23.85
C CYS A 553 2.64 3.66 24.95
N GLY A 554 2.69 2.37 24.63
CA GLY A 554 2.47 1.30 25.59
C GLY A 554 3.52 1.27 26.70
N GLY A 555 4.79 1.57 26.37
CA GLY A 555 5.86 1.69 27.36
C GLY A 555 5.63 2.83 28.34
N GLU A 556 5.29 4.02 27.83
CA GLU A 556 4.95 5.19 28.65
C GLU A 556 3.71 4.95 29.53
N LEU A 557 2.70 4.23 29.03
CA LEU A 557 1.53 3.86 29.82
C LEU A 557 1.91 2.87 30.94
N ARG A 558 2.69 1.83 30.62
CA ARG A 558 3.16 0.83 31.59
C ARG A 558 3.91 1.51 32.72
N GLU A 559 4.84 2.40 32.40
CA GLU A 559 5.63 3.15 33.40
C GLU A 559 4.72 3.94 34.34
N LYS A 560 3.76 4.73 33.82
CA LYS A 560 2.81 5.49 34.65
C LYS A 560 1.96 4.61 35.56
N ILE A 561 1.56 3.42 35.10
CA ILE A 561 0.82 2.45 35.93
C ILE A 561 1.71 1.95 37.08
N LEU A 562 2.95 1.56 36.78
CA LEU A 562 3.90 1.04 37.77
C LEU A 562 4.33 2.11 38.78
N GLU A 563 4.52 3.36 38.34
CA GLU A 563 4.78 4.50 39.23
C GLU A 563 3.62 4.73 40.20
N TYR A 564 2.38 4.62 39.72
CA TYR A 564 1.20 4.77 40.58
C TYR A 564 1.07 3.60 41.56
N ALA A 565 1.34 2.36 41.10
CA ALA A 565 1.35 1.18 41.97
C ALA A 565 2.44 1.28 43.06
N ALA A 566 3.63 1.74 42.72
CA ALA A 566 4.71 1.99 43.68
C ALA A 566 4.30 3.07 44.71
N TYR A 567 3.65 4.16 44.27
CA TYR A 567 3.08 5.14 45.18
C TYR A 567 2.07 4.51 46.15
N MET A 568 1.18 3.64 45.68
CA MET A 568 0.22 2.93 46.55
C MET A 568 0.91 2.03 47.58
N LEU A 569 2.04 1.40 47.24
CA LEU A 569 2.78 0.51 48.15
C LEU A 569 3.62 1.27 49.19
N ASN A 570 4.02 2.51 48.89
CA ASN A 570 4.85 3.34 49.78
C ASN A 570 4.08 4.16 50.81
N ASN A 571 2.80 4.42 50.58
CA ASN A 571 2.02 5.33 51.43
C ASN A 571 1.10 4.55 52.35
N GLU A 572 0.79 5.12 53.52
CA GLU A 572 -0.11 4.45 54.44
C GLU A 572 -1.47 4.24 53.77
N VAL A 573 -2.03 3.06 53.98
CA VAL A 573 -3.39 2.71 53.56
C VAL A 573 -4.43 3.69 54.16
N SER A 574 -4.08 4.31 55.30
CA SER A 574 -4.82 5.37 55.99
C SER A 574 -4.70 6.76 55.32
N ASP A 575 -3.75 6.97 54.40
CA ASP A 575 -3.66 8.14 53.51
C ASP A 575 -4.33 7.86 52.14
N ILE A 576 -4.31 6.59 51.69
CA ILE A 576 -5.10 6.07 50.54
C ILE A 576 -6.61 5.90 50.91
N SER A 577 -7.01 6.36 52.10
CA SER A 577 -8.11 5.88 52.96
C SER A 577 -9.56 6.14 52.58
N LYS A 578 -9.86 6.44 51.32
CA LYS A 578 -11.26 6.35 50.85
C LYS A 578 -11.46 5.37 49.72
N THR A 579 -10.45 4.55 49.43
CA THR A 579 -10.62 3.46 48.48
C THR A 579 -11.14 2.22 49.18
N VAL A 580 -11.95 1.44 48.47
CA VAL A 580 -12.42 0.12 48.91
C VAL A 580 -11.31 -0.95 48.87
N TYR A 581 -10.09 -0.56 48.45
CA TYR A 581 -8.95 -1.46 48.21
C TYR A 581 -7.90 -1.44 49.32
N ALA A 582 -8.18 -0.76 50.43
CA ALA A 582 -7.26 -0.60 51.55
C ALA A 582 -6.60 -1.92 52.01
N GLU A 583 -7.41 -2.94 52.31
CA GLU A 583 -6.90 -4.24 52.74
C GLU A 583 -6.11 -4.95 51.62
N THR A 584 -6.56 -4.84 50.36
CA THR A 584 -5.84 -5.41 49.21
C THR A 584 -4.43 -4.84 49.06
N VAL A 585 -4.27 -3.52 49.22
CA VAL A 585 -2.96 -2.85 49.16
C VAL A 585 -2.10 -3.25 50.36
N LYS A 586 -2.69 -3.35 51.56
CA LYS A 586 -1.99 -3.78 52.77
C LYS A 586 -1.41 -5.19 52.65
N GLU A 587 -2.22 -6.14 52.16
CA GLU A 587 -1.77 -7.51 51.88
C GLU A 587 -0.67 -7.53 50.80
N ALA A 588 -0.79 -6.69 49.78
CA ALA A 588 0.22 -6.58 48.73
C ALA A 588 1.57 -6.06 49.25
N VAL A 589 1.58 -5.07 50.17
CA VAL A 589 2.82 -4.61 50.83
C VAL A 589 3.45 -5.76 51.61
N GLN A 590 2.66 -6.53 52.35
CA GLN A 590 3.17 -7.69 53.08
C GLN A 590 3.78 -8.75 52.14
N ARG A 591 3.05 -9.14 51.08
CA ARG A 591 3.55 -10.08 50.06
C ARG A 591 4.84 -9.57 49.41
N PHE A 592 4.88 -8.28 49.07
CA PHE A 592 6.05 -7.64 48.48
C PHE A 592 7.28 -7.75 49.40
N CYS A 593 7.16 -7.38 50.68
CA CYS A 593 8.25 -7.51 51.65
C CYS A 593 8.70 -8.96 51.86
N GLU A 594 7.75 -9.91 51.94
CA GLU A 594 8.05 -11.34 52.11
C GLU A 594 8.87 -11.91 50.94
N VAL A 595 8.54 -11.51 49.71
CA VAL A 595 9.19 -12.04 48.50
C VAL A 595 10.51 -11.33 48.18
N THR A 596 10.63 -10.05 48.49
CA THR A 596 11.84 -9.26 48.20
C THR A 596 12.86 -9.27 49.34
N GLY A 597 12.41 -9.53 50.58
CA GLY A 597 13.23 -9.42 51.78
C GLY A 597 13.46 -7.97 52.24
N LEU A 598 12.81 -6.99 51.62
CA LEU A 598 12.83 -5.58 52.03
C LEU A 598 12.10 -5.41 53.36
N ALA A 599 12.64 -4.55 54.22
CA ALA A 599 12.00 -4.21 55.48
C ALA A 599 10.74 -3.35 55.24
N GLN A 600 9.76 -3.48 56.13
CA GLN A 600 8.54 -2.68 56.05
C GLN A 600 8.87 -1.18 56.18
N GLY A 601 8.43 -0.38 55.21
CA GLY A 601 8.68 1.06 55.15
C GLY A 601 9.92 1.47 54.33
N GLU A 602 10.66 0.50 53.76
CA GLU A 602 11.63 0.80 52.70
C GLU A 602 10.91 1.15 51.39
N GLU A 603 11.54 2.01 50.59
CA GLU A 603 10.96 2.54 49.36
C GLU A 603 10.80 1.45 48.29
N VAL A 604 9.56 1.27 47.82
CA VAL A 604 9.21 0.47 46.64
C VAL A 604 9.29 1.35 45.41
N THR A 605 10.08 0.96 44.41
CA THR A 605 10.24 1.72 43.17
C THR A 605 9.56 1.01 42.00
N ALA A 606 9.21 1.77 40.96
CA ALA A 606 8.51 1.22 39.78
C ALA A 606 9.31 0.11 39.07
N ASP A 607 10.65 0.17 39.11
CA ASP A 607 11.55 -0.81 38.52
C ASP A 607 11.60 -2.15 39.28
N MET A 608 11.06 -2.22 40.50
CA MET A 608 10.85 -3.47 41.26
C MET A 608 9.52 -4.15 40.91
N LEU A 609 8.65 -3.47 40.18
CA LEU A 609 7.33 -3.95 39.80
C LEU A 609 7.28 -4.27 38.31
N ASP A 610 6.30 -5.08 37.92
CA ASP A 610 6.01 -5.36 36.52
C ASP A 610 4.51 -5.60 36.29
N ILE A 611 4.08 -5.62 35.03
CA ILE A 611 2.70 -5.97 34.66
C ILE A 611 2.68 -7.26 33.84
N VAL A 612 1.97 -8.27 34.34
CA VAL A 612 1.79 -9.56 33.67
C VAL A 612 0.32 -9.95 33.76
N ASP A 613 -0.30 -10.21 32.60
CA ASP A 613 -1.70 -10.65 32.49
C ASP A 613 -2.67 -9.76 33.26
N SER A 614 -2.54 -8.44 33.08
CA SER A 614 -3.34 -7.42 33.78
C SER A 614 -3.17 -7.39 35.31
N LYS A 615 -2.11 -8.00 35.86
CA LYS A 615 -1.74 -7.94 37.28
C LYS A 615 -0.45 -7.16 37.49
N ILE A 616 -0.39 -6.37 38.55
CA ILE A 616 0.85 -5.83 39.08
C ILE A 616 1.55 -6.96 39.85
N VAL A 617 2.81 -7.23 39.50
CA VAL A 617 3.61 -8.30 40.09
C VAL A 617 4.95 -7.78 40.60
N VAL A 618 5.58 -8.53 41.49
CA VAL A 618 7.00 -8.33 41.83
C VAL A 618 7.86 -8.78 40.65
N LYS A 619 8.67 -7.87 40.11
CA LYS A 619 9.52 -8.14 38.95
C LYS A 619 10.48 -9.31 39.24
N ASP A 620 10.74 -10.12 38.22
CA ASP A 620 11.57 -11.34 38.25
C ASP A 620 11.08 -12.48 39.16
N LYS A 621 10.07 -12.22 40.00
CA LYS A 621 9.44 -13.22 40.89
C LYS A 621 8.06 -13.64 40.41
N ASN A 622 7.38 -12.78 39.64
CA ASN A 622 6.00 -12.94 39.19
C ASN A 622 5.00 -13.17 40.35
N GLU A 623 5.32 -12.69 41.56
CA GLU A 623 4.37 -12.72 42.67
C GLU A 623 3.30 -11.66 42.46
N GLU A 624 2.03 -12.07 42.45
CA GLU A 624 0.90 -11.17 42.23
C GLU A 624 0.62 -10.28 43.45
N LEU A 625 0.54 -8.97 43.20
CA LEU A 625 0.21 -7.97 44.20
C LEU A 625 -1.27 -7.61 44.13
N PHE A 626 -1.73 -7.11 42.98
CA PHE A 626 -3.14 -6.76 42.74
C PHE A 626 -3.42 -6.57 41.24
N ASP A 627 -4.70 -6.49 40.86
CA ASP A 627 -5.13 -6.22 39.48
C ASP A 627 -4.79 -4.78 39.06
N VAL A 628 -4.45 -4.56 37.79
CA VAL A 628 -4.26 -3.21 37.23
C VAL A 628 -5.49 -2.33 37.47
N GLY A 629 -6.71 -2.89 37.49
CA GLY A 629 -7.92 -2.17 37.83
C GLY A 629 -7.92 -1.57 39.24
N VAL A 630 -7.24 -2.20 40.21
CA VAL A 630 -7.09 -1.63 41.56
C VAL A 630 -6.28 -0.33 41.52
N ALA A 631 -5.18 -0.33 40.75
CA ALA A 631 -4.37 0.88 40.54
C ALA A 631 -5.13 1.93 39.74
N ALA A 632 -5.84 1.53 38.68
CA ALA A 632 -6.59 2.42 37.80
C ALA A 632 -7.73 3.13 38.54
N ASP A 633 -8.57 2.38 39.27
CA ASP A 633 -9.70 2.93 40.02
C ASP A 633 -9.23 3.83 41.17
N THR A 634 -8.17 3.42 41.88
CA THR A 634 -7.54 4.26 42.91
C THR A 634 -7.00 5.56 42.31
N ALA A 635 -6.29 5.50 41.18
CA ALA A 635 -5.81 6.67 40.47
C ALA A 635 -6.93 7.62 40.09
N PHE A 636 -8.06 7.08 39.65
CA PHE A 636 -9.20 7.90 39.24
C PHE A 636 -9.83 8.65 40.41
N TYR A 637 -10.03 7.97 41.54
CA TYR A 637 -10.86 8.47 42.65
C TYR A 637 -10.08 8.91 43.90
N SER A 638 -8.75 8.78 43.92
CA SER A 638 -7.93 9.25 45.04
C SER A 638 -8.18 10.73 45.32
N LEU A 639 -8.45 11.07 46.58
CA LEU A 639 -8.64 12.48 46.98
C LEU A 639 -7.34 13.27 47.07
N GLU A 640 -6.20 12.58 47.13
CA GLU A 640 -4.87 13.18 47.23
C GLU A 640 -4.19 13.23 45.86
N ARG A 641 -4.22 12.12 45.13
CA ARG A 641 -3.51 11.92 43.86
C ARG A 641 -4.43 11.40 42.77
N SER A 642 -5.52 12.15 42.50
CA SER A 642 -6.43 11.87 41.39
C SER A 642 -5.73 12.16 40.06
N ILE A 643 -5.70 11.16 39.19
CA ILE A 643 -5.22 11.29 37.80
C ILE A 643 -5.88 10.23 36.92
N HIS A 644 -6.29 10.62 35.72
CA HIS A 644 -6.63 9.66 34.68
C HIS A 644 -5.35 9.23 33.96
N ILE A 645 -4.91 7.99 34.18
CA ILE A 645 -3.68 7.47 33.59
C ILE A 645 -3.88 7.29 32.08
N THR A 646 -3.14 8.09 31.31
CA THR A 646 -3.14 8.06 29.84
C THR A 646 -1.73 8.26 29.29
N ALA A 647 -1.51 7.81 28.07
CA ALA A 647 -0.29 8.06 27.31
C ALA A 647 -0.62 8.45 25.87
N GLU A 648 0.17 9.34 25.30
CA GLU A 648 0.12 9.69 23.88
C GLU A 648 1.55 9.90 23.40
N ALA A 649 1.95 9.14 22.40
CA ALA A 649 3.32 9.17 21.91
C ALA A 649 3.35 9.24 20.38
N THR A 650 4.25 10.09 19.88
CA THR A 650 4.62 10.16 18.47
C THR A 650 5.98 9.51 18.26
N ASN A 651 6.11 8.79 17.15
CA ASN A 651 7.36 8.28 16.64
C ASN A 651 7.58 8.74 15.19
N GLN A 652 8.78 9.20 14.90
CA GLN A 652 9.27 9.42 13.54
C GLN A 652 10.34 8.38 13.25
N CYS A 653 10.06 7.44 12.34
CA CYS A 653 11.07 6.48 11.93
C CYS A 653 12.17 7.16 11.13
N LYS A 654 13.43 6.85 11.47
CA LYS A 654 14.65 7.38 10.83
C LYS A 654 15.60 6.28 10.37
N GLN A 655 15.14 5.05 10.44
CA GLN A 655 15.82 3.85 9.97
C GLN A 655 14.77 3.00 9.30
N ASN A 656 15.16 2.39 8.19
CA ASN A 656 14.35 1.48 7.41
C ASN A 656 15.20 0.24 7.11
N THR A 657 14.51 -0.87 6.84
CA THR A 657 15.11 -2.13 6.42
C THR A 657 14.45 -2.60 5.14
N PHE A 658 14.90 -3.73 4.62
CA PHE A 658 14.29 -4.40 3.49
C PHE A 658 13.72 -5.76 3.91
N SER A 659 12.51 -6.06 3.44
CA SER A 659 12.03 -7.44 3.31
C SER A 659 12.48 -8.01 1.97
N SER A 660 12.73 -9.32 1.93
CA SER A 660 13.12 -10.04 0.71
C SER A 660 12.44 -11.39 0.64
N GLY A 661 12.50 -12.04 -0.51
CA GLY A 661 11.90 -13.35 -0.70
C GLY A 661 11.84 -13.75 -2.16
N CYS A 662 11.12 -14.83 -2.42
CA CYS A 662 10.99 -15.39 -3.75
C CYS A 662 9.62 -16.04 -3.98
N CYS A 663 9.30 -16.20 -5.26
CA CYS A 663 8.21 -17.05 -5.73
C CYS A 663 8.77 -18.16 -6.61
N PHE A 664 8.23 -19.36 -6.44
CA PHE A 664 8.43 -20.48 -7.36
C PHE A 664 7.08 -20.90 -7.91
N ALA A 665 7.02 -21.19 -9.21
CA ALA A 665 5.81 -21.65 -9.88
C ALA A 665 6.11 -22.86 -10.76
N GLU A 666 5.19 -23.82 -10.76
CA GLU A 666 5.11 -24.91 -11.72
C GLU A 666 3.87 -24.68 -12.56
N ILE A 667 4.02 -24.75 -13.88
CA ILE A 667 2.93 -24.56 -14.81
C ILE A 667 2.80 -25.75 -15.76
N GLU A 668 1.60 -25.86 -16.32
CA GLU A 668 1.33 -26.60 -17.55
C GLU A 668 0.82 -25.60 -18.58
N VAL A 669 1.34 -25.66 -19.81
CA VAL A 669 0.92 -24.81 -20.91
C VAL A 669 0.38 -25.65 -22.05
N ASP A 670 -0.86 -25.36 -22.45
CA ASP A 670 -1.48 -25.85 -23.70
C ASP A 670 -1.29 -24.78 -24.77
N MET A 671 -0.32 -25.02 -25.67
CA MET A 671 0.08 -24.01 -26.66
C MET A 671 -1.02 -23.72 -27.70
N PRO A 672 -1.72 -24.72 -28.27
CA PRO A 672 -2.85 -24.46 -29.18
C PRO A 672 -3.97 -23.61 -28.58
N LEU A 673 -4.23 -23.74 -27.26
CA LEU A 673 -5.23 -22.94 -26.56
C LEU A 673 -4.68 -21.62 -26.00
N GLY A 674 -3.37 -21.46 -25.92
CA GLY A 674 -2.74 -20.36 -25.18
C GLY A 674 -3.11 -20.39 -23.70
N LEU A 675 -3.33 -21.57 -23.12
CA LEU A 675 -3.78 -21.72 -21.74
C LEU A 675 -2.61 -22.08 -20.83
N VAL A 676 -2.35 -21.24 -19.83
CA VAL A 676 -1.39 -21.51 -18.75
C VAL A 676 -2.16 -21.91 -17.49
N THR A 677 -1.91 -23.12 -16.99
CA THR A 677 -2.45 -23.61 -15.72
C THR A 677 -1.33 -23.67 -14.69
N VAL A 678 -1.45 -22.90 -13.61
CA VAL A 678 -0.51 -22.97 -12.48
C VAL A 678 -0.84 -24.22 -11.66
N LYS A 679 0.12 -25.15 -11.58
CA LYS A 679 -0.05 -26.47 -10.93
C LYS A 679 0.34 -26.43 -9.45
N ASP A 680 1.38 -25.68 -9.14
CA ASP A 680 1.89 -25.47 -7.79
C ASP A 680 2.58 -24.11 -7.74
N ILE A 681 2.44 -23.38 -6.64
CA ILE A 681 3.04 -22.08 -6.44
C ILE A 681 3.32 -21.87 -4.96
N ILE A 682 4.51 -21.34 -4.66
CA ILE A 682 4.91 -20.98 -3.30
C ILE A 682 5.57 -19.61 -3.27
N ASN A 683 5.16 -18.80 -2.31
CA ASN A 683 5.88 -17.60 -1.90
C ASN A 683 6.63 -17.85 -0.60
N VAL A 684 7.93 -17.57 -0.58
CA VAL A 684 8.76 -17.65 0.63
C VAL A 684 9.26 -16.26 0.99
N HIS A 685 9.00 -15.83 2.23
CA HIS A 685 9.23 -14.44 2.67
C HIS A 685 10.18 -14.37 3.87
N ASP A 686 11.18 -13.50 3.79
CA ASP A 686 11.82 -12.89 4.96
C ASP A 686 11.15 -11.53 5.23
N SER A 687 10.22 -11.54 6.19
CA SER A 687 9.51 -10.36 6.69
C SER A 687 9.81 -10.09 8.16
N GLY A 688 10.97 -10.57 8.63
CA GLY A 688 11.35 -10.52 10.03
C GLY A 688 10.49 -11.41 10.93
N VAL A 689 10.34 -11.01 12.20
CA VAL A 689 9.44 -11.67 13.15
C VAL A 689 7.98 -11.42 12.77
N LEU A 690 7.18 -12.48 12.72
CA LEU A 690 5.75 -12.35 12.49
C LEU A 690 5.03 -11.91 13.76
N ILE A 691 4.18 -10.90 13.65
CA ILE A 691 3.37 -10.47 14.81
C ILE A 691 2.18 -11.42 15.01
N ASN A 692 1.50 -11.75 13.92
CA ASN A 692 0.39 -12.69 13.88
C ASN A 692 0.54 -13.60 12.66
N PRO A 693 0.97 -14.87 12.83
CA PRO A 693 1.22 -15.78 11.71
C PRO A 693 0.02 -16.02 10.79
N GLN A 694 -1.20 -16.08 11.35
CA GLN A 694 -2.42 -16.33 10.59
C GLN A 694 -2.72 -15.18 9.61
N THR A 695 -2.69 -13.93 10.10
CA THR A 695 -2.91 -12.75 9.25
C THR A 695 -1.78 -12.54 8.24
N ALA A 696 -0.53 -12.86 8.61
CA ALA A 696 0.61 -12.82 7.71
C ALA A 696 0.41 -13.75 6.51
N ARG A 697 0.01 -15.02 6.74
CA ARG A 697 -0.31 -15.98 5.68
C ARG A 697 -1.43 -15.46 4.76
N ALA A 698 -2.49 -14.90 5.34
CA ALA A 698 -3.60 -14.33 4.56
C ALA A 698 -3.17 -13.15 3.67
N GLN A 699 -2.25 -12.30 4.14
CA GLN A 699 -1.69 -11.21 3.32
C GLN A 699 -0.91 -11.74 2.12
N VAL A 700 -0.16 -12.83 2.30
CA VAL A 700 0.58 -13.48 1.22
C VAL A 700 -0.38 -14.06 0.18
N HIS A 701 -1.42 -14.79 0.59
CA HIS A 701 -2.43 -15.32 -0.33
C HIS A 701 -3.07 -14.22 -1.19
N GLY A 702 -3.50 -13.12 -0.56
CA GLY A 702 -4.13 -12.02 -1.30
C GLY A 702 -3.19 -11.35 -2.30
N GLY A 703 -1.89 -11.23 -1.98
CA GLY A 703 -0.92 -10.66 -2.92
C GLY A 703 -0.54 -11.61 -4.04
N MET A 704 -0.44 -12.90 -3.75
CA MET A 704 -0.23 -13.93 -4.78
C MET A 704 -1.37 -13.96 -5.80
N SER A 705 -2.61 -13.90 -5.32
CA SER A 705 -3.81 -13.85 -6.17
C SER A 705 -3.81 -12.61 -7.10
N MET A 706 -3.47 -11.42 -6.58
CA MET A 706 -3.27 -10.23 -7.43
C MET A 706 -2.16 -10.43 -8.47
N GLY A 707 -1.04 -11.06 -8.07
CA GLY A 707 0.09 -11.33 -8.97
C GLY A 707 -0.27 -12.31 -10.10
N LEU A 708 -1.13 -13.29 -9.83
CA LEU A 708 -1.67 -14.21 -10.84
C LEU A 708 -2.50 -13.46 -11.88
N GLY A 709 -3.42 -12.59 -11.42
CA GLY A 709 -4.25 -11.77 -12.29
C GLY A 709 -3.43 -10.86 -13.19
N TYR A 710 -2.47 -10.13 -12.60
CA TYR A 710 -1.54 -9.26 -13.32
C TYR A 710 -0.70 -10.00 -14.37
N GLY A 711 -0.24 -11.21 -14.06
CA GLY A 711 0.58 -12.01 -14.98
C GLY A 711 -0.19 -12.64 -16.14
N LEU A 712 -1.47 -12.97 -15.95
CA LEU A 712 -2.19 -13.86 -16.87
C LEU A 712 -3.45 -13.27 -17.52
N SER A 713 -4.12 -12.28 -16.91
CA SER A 713 -5.50 -11.94 -17.32
C SER A 713 -5.92 -10.48 -17.20
N GLU A 714 -5.40 -9.73 -16.22
CA GLU A 714 -5.86 -8.37 -15.94
C GLU A 714 -5.19 -7.34 -16.87
N GLU A 715 -5.99 -6.59 -17.61
CA GLU A 715 -5.56 -5.41 -18.38
C GLU A 715 -6.74 -4.45 -18.59
N ILE A 716 -6.45 -3.15 -18.60
CA ILE A 716 -7.38 -2.10 -19.02
C ILE A 716 -7.06 -1.74 -20.47
N LEU A 717 -8.05 -1.88 -21.35
CA LEU A 717 -7.95 -1.56 -22.76
C LEU A 717 -8.44 -0.13 -22.99
N VAL A 718 -7.62 0.68 -23.66
CA VAL A 718 -7.94 2.07 -24.02
C VAL A 718 -7.94 2.18 -25.54
N ASP A 719 -9.02 2.70 -26.11
CA ASP A 719 -9.10 3.00 -27.53
C ASP A 719 -8.18 4.17 -27.87
N GLU A 720 -7.20 3.94 -28.74
CA GLU A 720 -6.18 4.96 -29.03
C GLU A 720 -6.72 6.20 -29.75
N LYS A 721 -7.85 6.07 -30.46
CA LYS A 721 -8.42 7.19 -31.23
C LYS A 721 -9.23 8.14 -30.34
N THR A 722 -9.97 7.57 -29.39
CA THR A 722 -10.94 8.30 -28.57
C THR A 722 -10.48 8.50 -27.12
N GLY A 723 -9.48 7.73 -26.67
CA GLY A 723 -9.05 7.69 -25.27
C GLY A 723 -10.03 6.98 -24.32
N ARG A 724 -11.09 6.36 -24.87
CA ARG A 724 -12.12 5.68 -24.09
C ARG A 724 -11.66 4.31 -23.62
N THR A 725 -11.92 3.98 -22.36
CA THR A 725 -11.75 2.61 -21.84
C THR A 725 -12.81 1.67 -22.43
N LEU A 726 -12.38 0.49 -22.88
CA LEU A 726 -13.23 -0.47 -23.61
C LEU A 726 -13.78 -1.60 -22.73
N ASN A 727 -13.16 -1.87 -21.58
CA ASN A 727 -13.49 -2.98 -20.69
C ASN A 727 -13.61 -2.55 -19.22
N ASP A 728 -14.26 -1.42 -18.96
CA ASP A 728 -14.45 -0.83 -17.64
C ASP A 728 -15.50 -1.55 -16.76
N ASN A 729 -15.72 -2.85 -16.97
CA ASN A 729 -16.73 -3.62 -16.25
C ASN A 729 -16.16 -4.98 -15.80
N LEU A 730 -16.83 -5.65 -14.84
CA LEU A 730 -16.34 -6.92 -14.28
C LEU A 730 -16.59 -8.14 -15.18
N LEU A 731 -17.26 -7.97 -16.32
CA LEU A 731 -17.35 -9.03 -17.33
C LEU A 731 -16.09 -9.07 -18.17
N ASP A 732 -15.63 -7.91 -18.68
CA ASP A 732 -14.53 -7.82 -19.63
C ASP A 732 -13.18 -7.55 -18.98
N TYR A 733 -13.14 -6.90 -17.81
CA TYR A 733 -11.96 -6.84 -16.95
C TYR A 733 -11.85 -8.13 -16.12
N LYS A 734 -10.92 -9.01 -16.50
CA LYS A 734 -10.86 -10.39 -16.02
C LYS A 734 -10.08 -10.52 -14.71
N ILE A 735 -10.78 -10.36 -13.58
CA ILE A 735 -10.23 -10.68 -12.25
C ILE A 735 -10.26 -12.21 -12.05
N PRO A 736 -9.18 -12.84 -11.56
CA PRO A 736 -9.19 -14.26 -11.22
C PRO A 736 -10.28 -14.62 -10.20
N THR A 737 -10.99 -15.72 -10.47
CA THR A 737 -11.95 -16.30 -9.53
C THR A 737 -11.28 -17.39 -8.68
N ALA A 738 -12.03 -17.99 -7.75
CA ALA A 738 -11.57 -19.15 -6.98
C ALA A 738 -11.29 -20.38 -7.87
N MET A 739 -11.85 -20.45 -9.09
CA MET A 739 -11.58 -21.54 -10.04
C MET A 739 -10.29 -21.32 -10.83
N ASP A 740 -9.84 -20.07 -10.96
CA ASP A 740 -8.62 -19.69 -11.68
C ASP A 740 -7.40 -19.67 -10.75
N THR A 741 -7.62 -19.62 -9.44
CA THR A 741 -6.58 -19.53 -8.42
C THR A 741 -6.23 -20.93 -7.89
N PRO A 742 -4.97 -21.39 -7.98
CA PRO A 742 -4.55 -22.67 -7.41
C PRO A 742 -4.47 -22.58 -5.88
N ASP A 743 -4.15 -23.70 -5.23
CA ASP A 743 -3.71 -23.66 -3.83
C ASP A 743 -2.46 -22.78 -3.71
N LEU A 744 -2.51 -21.81 -2.79
CA LEU A 744 -1.44 -20.83 -2.58
C LEU A 744 -0.59 -21.25 -1.38
N ASN A 745 0.65 -21.67 -1.63
CA ASN A 745 1.57 -22.07 -0.57
C ASN A 745 2.42 -20.91 -0.08
N VAL A 746 2.71 -20.90 1.23
CA VAL A 746 3.42 -19.80 1.90
C VAL A 746 4.35 -20.35 2.96
N GLU A 747 5.59 -19.89 2.94
CA GLU A 747 6.58 -20.12 3.98
C GLU A 747 7.27 -18.82 4.43
N PHE A 748 7.78 -18.82 5.66
CA PHE A 748 8.41 -17.65 6.26
C PHE A 748 9.79 -17.98 6.84
N ILE A 749 10.79 -17.22 6.45
CA ILE A 749 12.11 -17.19 7.10
C ILE A 749 12.08 -16.07 8.14
N GLN A 750 11.95 -16.43 9.41
CA GLN A 750 11.90 -15.45 10.50
C GLN A 750 13.30 -15.13 11.02
N LEU A 751 13.76 -13.92 10.74
CA LEU A 751 14.97 -13.33 11.31
C LEU A 751 14.58 -12.12 12.17
N GLU A 752 15.30 -11.86 13.24
CA GLU A 752 15.08 -10.63 14.01
C GLU A 752 15.77 -9.46 13.31
N ASP A 753 14.98 -8.48 12.85
CA ASP A 753 15.53 -7.24 12.33
C ASP A 753 15.73 -6.21 13.45
N PRO A 754 16.95 -5.69 13.67
CA PRO A 754 17.24 -4.81 14.80
C PRO A 754 16.51 -3.46 14.75
N THR A 755 15.93 -3.10 13.60
CA THR A 755 15.26 -1.80 13.41
C THR A 755 13.75 -1.88 13.61
N GLY A 756 13.16 -3.07 13.55
CA GLY A 756 11.73 -3.28 13.75
C GLY A 756 11.31 -3.23 15.23
N PRO A 757 10.09 -2.75 15.56
CA PRO A 757 9.66 -2.62 16.95
C PRO A 757 9.64 -3.96 17.71
N TYR A 758 9.41 -5.08 17.02
CA TYR A 758 9.50 -6.43 17.59
C TYR A 758 10.31 -7.37 16.69
N GLY A 759 11.29 -6.84 15.94
CA GLY A 759 12.06 -7.63 14.97
C GLY A 759 11.37 -7.82 13.61
N ASN A 760 10.19 -7.22 13.41
CA ASN A 760 9.36 -7.37 12.22
C ASN A 760 9.74 -6.39 11.08
N LYS A 761 9.40 -6.75 9.84
CA LYS A 761 9.56 -5.92 8.63
C LYS A 761 8.20 -5.73 7.90
N SER A 762 8.24 -5.21 6.68
CA SER A 762 7.09 -5.14 5.77
C SER A 762 6.65 -6.51 5.21
N LEU A 763 5.34 -6.70 5.05
CA LEU A 763 4.74 -7.87 4.37
C LEU A 763 3.52 -7.52 3.50
N GLY A 764 2.86 -6.38 3.74
CA GLY A 764 1.58 -6.04 3.12
C GLY A 764 1.60 -5.92 1.60
N GLU A 765 2.74 -5.67 0.96
CA GLU A 765 2.87 -5.50 -0.50
C GLU A 765 3.79 -6.51 -1.21
N PRO A 766 4.91 -6.95 -0.60
CA PRO A 766 5.83 -7.89 -1.23
C PRO A 766 5.24 -9.11 -1.94
N PRO A 767 4.16 -9.76 -1.42
CA PRO A 767 3.64 -10.99 -2.02
C PRO A 767 3.12 -10.87 -3.45
N ALA A 768 2.81 -9.66 -3.94
CA ALA A 768 2.34 -9.44 -5.32
C ALA A 768 3.46 -9.25 -6.35
N ILE A 769 4.71 -9.10 -5.90
CA ILE A 769 5.84 -8.67 -6.74
C ILE A 769 6.39 -9.80 -7.63
N PRO A 770 6.77 -10.98 -7.09
CA PRO A 770 7.53 -11.97 -7.86
C PRO A 770 6.66 -12.90 -8.72
N VAL A 771 5.33 -12.85 -8.61
CA VAL A 771 4.46 -13.89 -9.17
C VAL A 771 4.43 -13.90 -10.70
N ALA A 772 4.16 -12.75 -11.32
CA ALA A 772 4.11 -12.62 -12.77
C ALA A 772 5.43 -13.06 -13.45
N PRO A 773 6.61 -12.57 -13.03
CA PRO A 773 7.88 -13.04 -13.62
C PRO A 773 8.17 -14.52 -13.33
N ALA A 774 7.83 -15.06 -12.15
CA ALA A 774 8.03 -16.49 -11.88
C ALA A 774 7.25 -17.39 -12.85
N ILE A 775 6.01 -17.00 -13.18
CA ILE A 775 5.16 -17.70 -14.15
C ILE A 775 5.71 -17.56 -15.57
N ARG A 776 6.17 -16.36 -15.96
CA ARG A 776 6.83 -16.14 -17.25
C ARG A 776 8.08 -17.01 -17.39
N ASN A 777 8.91 -17.08 -16.36
CA ASN A 777 10.13 -17.88 -16.37
C ASN A 777 9.82 -19.38 -16.42
N ALA A 778 8.70 -19.82 -15.80
CA ALA A 778 8.22 -21.18 -15.95
C ALA A 778 7.76 -21.47 -17.39
N LEU A 779 7.16 -20.49 -18.06
CA LEU A 779 6.79 -20.58 -19.47
C LEU A 779 8.01 -20.63 -20.40
N LEU A 780 9.03 -19.82 -20.13
CA LEU A 780 10.31 -19.88 -20.83
C LEU A 780 10.90 -21.29 -20.69
N ASN A 781 10.96 -21.85 -19.48
CA ASN A 781 11.43 -23.21 -19.24
C ASN A 781 10.63 -24.27 -20.02
N ALA A 782 9.30 -24.14 -20.08
CA ALA A 782 8.43 -25.10 -20.76
C ALA A 782 8.56 -25.06 -22.30
N THR A 783 8.74 -23.87 -22.87
CA THR A 783 8.50 -23.62 -24.30
C THR A 783 9.69 -23.05 -25.06
N GLY A 784 10.63 -22.40 -24.38
CA GLY A 784 11.66 -21.54 -24.98
C GLY A 784 11.09 -20.23 -25.56
N ALA A 785 9.85 -19.86 -25.24
CA ALA A 785 9.24 -18.62 -25.71
C ALA A 785 9.46 -17.47 -24.73
N HIS A 786 10.16 -16.44 -25.19
CA HIS A 786 10.34 -15.18 -24.46
C HIS A 786 9.06 -14.35 -24.54
N MET A 787 8.19 -14.50 -23.54
CA MET A 787 7.07 -13.59 -23.34
C MET A 787 7.56 -12.33 -22.63
N ASN A 788 7.65 -11.23 -23.37
CA ASN A 788 8.19 -9.98 -22.86
C ASN A 788 7.09 -8.97 -22.47
N VAL A 789 5.82 -9.32 -22.63
CA VAL A 789 4.66 -8.48 -22.28
C VAL A 789 3.70 -9.22 -21.35
N LEU A 790 3.21 -8.52 -20.32
CA LEU A 790 2.12 -8.98 -19.46
C LEU A 790 0.82 -8.17 -19.70
N PRO A 791 -0.37 -8.74 -19.47
CA PRO A 791 -0.61 -10.15 -19.14
C PRO A 791 -0.30 -11.09 -20.31
N MET A 792 0.05 -12.33 -19.98
CA MET A 792 0.24 -13.43 -20.93
C MET A 792 -1.13 -14.04 -21.31
N THR A 793 -1.98 -13.23 -21.96
CA THR A 793 -3.31 -13.67 -22.39
C THR A 793 -3.22 -14.76 -23.46
N ALA A 794 -4.29 -15.55 -23.63
CA ALA A 794 -4.34 -16.60 -24.64
C ALA A 794 -4.03 -16.07 -26.05
N GLN A 795 -4.50 -14.87 -26.40
CA GLN A 795 -4.24 -14.24 -27.70
C GLN A 795 -2.75 -13.94 -27.90
N ARG A 796 -2.08 -13.38 -26.88
CA ARG A 796 -0.65 -13.04 -26.92
C ARG A 796 0.22 -14.30 -26.94
N LEU A 797 -0.15 -15.30 -26.15
CA LEU A 797 0.53 -16.61 -26.11
C LEU A 797 0.46 -17.31 -27.46
N ILE A 798 -0.73 -17.44 -28.05
CA ILE A 798 -0.91 -18.07 -29.37
C ILE A 798 -0.09 -17.33 -30.44
N ALA A 799 -0.08 -16.00 -30.41
CA ALA A 799 0.73 -15.21 -31.34
C ALA A 799 2.23 -15.53 -31.19
N LYS A 800 2.74 -15.56 -29.95
CA LYS A 800 4.14 -15.88 -29.67
C LYS A 800 4.51 -17.31 -30.05
N PHE A 801 3.64 -18.28 -29.77
CA PHE A 801 3.91 -19.67 -30.13
C PHE A 801 3.96 -19.88 -31.66
N LYS A 802 3.12 -19.17 -32.42
CA LYS A 802 3.19 -19.18 -33.89
C LYS A 802 4.48 -18.55 -34.41
N GLU A 803 4.89 -17.41 -33.84
CA GLU A 803 6.16 -16.75 -34.17
C GLU A 803 7.36 -17.70 -33.96
N ASN A 804 7.34 -18.45 -32.87
CA ASN A 804 8.38 -19.42 -32.51
C ASN A 804 8.24 -20.79 -33.22
N GLY A 805 7.24 -20.98 -34.07
CA GLY A 805 7.01 -22.25 -34.78
C GLY A 805 6.64 -23.43 -33.87
N LEU A 806 6.05 -23.15 -32.71
CA LEU A 806 5.63 -24.17 -31.72
C LEU A 806 4.24 -24.74 -32.02
N ILE A 807 3.39 -23.99 -32.75
CA ILE A 807 2.04 -24.38 -33.20
C ILE A 807 1.73 -23.92 -34.61
#